data_AF-A0A4Q2YF73-F1
#
_entry.id   AF-A0A4Q2YF73-F1
#
_cell.length_a   1.000
_cell.length_b   1.000
_cell.length_c   1.000
_cell.angle_alpha   90.00
_cell.angle_beta   90.00
_cell.angle_gamma   90.00
#
_symmetry.space_group_name_H-M   'P 1'
#
loop_
_entity.id
_entity.type
_entity.pdbx_description
1 polymer ?
#
loop_
_entity_poly.entity_id
_entity_poly.type
_entity_poly.pdbx_seq_one_letter_code
_entity_poly.pdbx_strand_id
1 'polypeptide(L)'
;DPFHPLADLETVAALPGPEVAKGGIDVFSAEATLDDVKQLPAPEEGKPAMIYEEKPRLRLKVPRRYKAVPAGELAIYTMRWGHRAWMDACVPTQEAWAARHGYEIEVWGEPEAGRYPSAKFACLEMMREFLAGEKEFMLYYDADVIFHPEAPGWEAKGGFRVAKDMCTKPKFWKDVDKWMRRHYPALRKSGHVYRNAGVWSCDRESARRFLKEAESHPRWVEGCMEQHQFNVFWQRAAQVGMRLEMLGQEWNMMTRIEAEQPAWLYHLAGKDAHKAGYLERIYRNGLVPQPPREFEVIEPRSERAIVIPWITGPEMWEELRMTLRSWHRYFADKECPIYILGDAAPKWLLEGGRVKFIEMEGYRKSRDAGYFQARYTGYQLAEKVIFTNDDIYLLKEQGWEDFEVALTEGMLHTQVVEYVRGGNPFRRMMGLSAADLMHHGMRKVRRFATHTPFYFEREKALEILRRFHVRYKGTFANFYHNWHGTRHRACGKEKVMTIPAAGSARFLNHGGGMPGPEICRGLLERFPVAAPWENPVVPMVDPELPPGTRLCVASYGEDLEWLRDIEYPAAVYDATGDGESGEHIAVPNVGREAGQYLRHIIANYGRFADHELFLQGHPFDHNPRMLEVLAARPWEGRRTCPLGPVLTRANQVNTPLAMTFAKEIGVAYDQDKPWVHGALFAASREALMSRSLAWWKGLLKKVEAEPMSPWAMERLWLVVLEG
;
A
#
# COMPACT_ATOMS: atom_id res chain seq x y z
N ASP A 1 -17.88 -22.35 -42.09
CA ASP A 1 -18.74 -22.85 -43.18
C ASP A 1 -20.05 -22.07 -43.13
N PRO A 2 -20.54 -21.44 -44.21
CA PRO A 2 -19.87 -20.66 -45.26
C PRO A 2 -20.45 -19.22 -45.39
N PHE A 3 -19.94 -18.46 -46.36
CA PHE A 3 -20.33 -17.11 -46.85
C PHE A 3 -19.37 -15.96 -46.53
N HIS A 4 -18.28 -15.94 -47.30
CA HIS A 4 -17.73 -14.72 -47.92
C HIS A 4 -18.44 -14.50 -49.27
N PRO A 5 -18.47 -13.27 -49.84
CA PRO A 5 -17.35 -12.86 -50.69
C PRO A 5 -16.96 -11.38 -50.60
N LEU A 6 -15.71 -11.12 -50.97
CA LEU A 6 -15.09 -9.83 -51.26
C LEU A 6 -15.64 -9.24 -52.58
N ALA A 7 -15.63 -7.91 -52.70
CA ALA A 7 -15.58 -7.21 -53.98
C ALA A 7 -14.69 -5.96 -53.86
N ASP A 8 -13.70 -5.91 -54.75
CA ASP A 8 -12.75 -4.83 -54.99
C ASP A 8 -13.42 -3.50 -55.36
N LEU A 9 -12.70 -2.40 -55.12
CA LEU A 9 -12.44 -1.37 -56.14
C LEU A 9 -11.29 -0.44 -55.69
N GLU A 10 -10.14 -0.58 -56.36
CA GLU A 10 -9.12 0.45 -56.58
C GLU A 10 -9.81 1.70 -57.20
N THR A 11 -9.42 2.97 -57.02
CA THR A 11 -8.12 3.63 -57.19
C THR A 11 -8.35 5.12 -56.86
N VAL A 12 -7.34 5.88 -56.38
CA VAL A 12 -6.89 7.18 -56.94
C VAL A 12 -5.90 7.90 -55.98
N ALA A 13 -4.70 8.11 -56.55
CA ALA A 13 -3.74 9.20 -56.39
C ALA A 13 -2.85 9.33 -55.15
N ALA A 14 -1.59 8.96 -55.41
CA ALA A 14 -0.33 9.32 -54.78
C ALA A 14 -0.09 10.82 -54.49
N LEU A 15 0.56 11.08 -53.36
CA LEU A 15 1.64 12.09 -53.21
C LEU A 15 2.74 11.52 -52.30
N PRO A 16 4.03 11.87 -52.51
CA PRO A 16 5.19 11.17 -51.94
C PRO A 16 5.50 11.60 -50.50
N GLY A 17 6.01 10.64 -49.71
CA GLY A 17 6.24 10.75 -48.27
C GLY A 17 7.48 11.55 -47.83
N PRO A 18 7.82 11.44 -46.54
CA PRO A 18 9.20 11.15 -46.16
C PRO A 18 9.30 9.78 -45.46
N GLU A 19 10.41 9.11 -45.71
CA GLU A 19 10.75 7.75 -45.28
C GLU A 19 10.49 7.50 -43.78
N VAL A 20 9.64 6.51 -43.49
CA VAL A 20 9.60 5.85 -42.18
C VAL A 20 10.20 4.46 -42.36
N ALA A 21 11.23 4.18 -41.57
CA ALA A 21 11.98 2.94 -41.57
C ALA A 21 11.05 1.69 -41.50
N LYS A 22 11.26 0.78 -42.44
CA LYS A 22 10.66 -0.56 -42.46
C LYS A 22 11.09 -1.34 -41.22
N GLY A 23 10.10 -1.71 -40.39
CA GLY A 23 10.29 -2.59 -39.24
C GLY A 23 8.98 -2.85 -38.49
N GLY A 24 7.86 -2.99 -39.20
CA GLY A 24 6.57 -3.36 -38.61
C GLY A 24 6.31 -4.85 -38.83
N ILE A 25 6.39 -5.65 -37.77
CA ILE A 25 5.76 -6.98 -37.77
C ILE A 25 4.26 -6.74 -37.64
N ASP A 26 3.50 -7.20 -38.63
CA ASP A 26 2.06 -7.25 -38.61
C ASP A 26 1.60 -8.30 -37.59
N VAL A 27 1.14 -7.86 -36.42
CA VAL A 27 0.63 -8.74 -35.34
C VAL A 27 -0.87 -8.53 -35.15
N PHE A 28 -1.65 -8.79 -36.20
CA PHE A 28 -3.10 -8.96 -36.09
C PHE A 28 -3.52 -10.32 -36.67
N SER A 29 -3.15 -11.43 -36.02
CA SER A 29 -3.84 -12.73 -36.20
C SER A 29 -3.51 -13.85 -35.22
N ALA A 30 -2.52 -13.75 -34.33
CA ALA A 30 -2.15 -14.88 -33.47
C ALA A 30 -2.91 -14.91 -32.12
N GLU A 31 -3.74 -15.94 -31.91
CA GLU A 31 -4.26 -16.31 -30.59
C GLU A 31 -3.08 -16.76 -29.70
N ALA A 32 -2.72 -15.96 -28.69
CA ALA A 32 -1.68 -16.34 -27.74
C ALA A 32 -2.20 -17.45 -26.80
N THR A 33 -1.64 -18.66 -26.92
CA THR A 33 -1.88 -19.78 -26.01
C THR A 33 -0.98 -19.67 -24.77
N LEU A 34 -1.31 -20.43 -23.71
CA LEU A 34 -0.47 -20.52 -22.50
C LEU A 34 0.96 -21.04 -22.81
N ASP A 35 1.11 -21.70 -23.96
CA ASP A 35 2.36 -22.26 -24.49
C ASP A 35 3.14 -21.25 -25.35
N ASP A 36 2.49 -20.32 -26.06
CA ASP A 36 3.19 -19.23 -26.78
C ASP A 36 3.92 -18.30 -25.82
N VAL A 37 3.33 -18.06 -24.64
CA VAL A 37 3.99 -17.37 -23.52
C VAL A 37 5.25 -18.11 -23.03
N LYS A 38 5.35 -19.43 -23.25
CA LYS A 38 6.51 -20.25 -22.84
C LYS A 38 7.70 -20.14 -23.80
N GLN A 39 7.53 -19.63 -25.03
CA GLN A 39 8.51 -19.79 -26.13
C GLN A 39 9.12 -18.48 -26.68
N LEU A 40 8.84 -17.30 -26.11
CA LEU A 40 9.32 -16.02 -26.66
C LEU A 40 10.83 -15.76 -26.47
N PRO A 41 11.56 -15.28 -27.50
CA PRO A 41 12.98 -14.90 -27.40
C PRO A 41 13.19 -13.56 -26.68
N ALA A 42 14.42 -13.34 -26.19
CA ALA A 42 14.83 -12.11 -25.49
C ALA A 42 14.89 -10.90 -26.45
N PRO A 43 14.63 -9.66 -25.98
CA PRO A 43 14.65 -8.46 -26.82
C PRO A 43 16.08 -7.99 -27.18
N GLU A 44 16.21 -7.31 -28.32
CA GLU A 44 17.48 -6.81 -28.88
C GLU A 44 18.13 -5.67 -28.05
N GLU A 45 19.47 -5.66 -28.08
CA GLU A 45 20.38 -4.83 -27.28
C GLU A 45 20.27 -3.32 -27.61
N GLY A 46 20.24 -2.45 -26.58
CA GLY A 46 20.51 -1.01 -26.77
C GLY A 46 19.71 0.00 -25.92
N LYS A 47 18.67 -0.42 -25.19
CA LYS A 47 18.06 0.39 -24.12
C LYS A 47 18.56 -0.13 -22.77
N PRO A 48 18.76 0.71 -21.74
CA PRO A 48 19.23 0.24 -20.43
C PRO A 48 18.19 -0.72 -19.87
N ALA A 49 18.51 -2.01 -19.99
CA ALA A 49 17.77 -3.08 -19.37
C ALA A 49 17.94 -2.92 -17.86
N MET A 50 16.84 -2.61 -17.15
CA MET A 50 16.65 -3.29 -15.88
C MET A 50 16.68 -4.77 -16.22
N ILE A 51 17.81 -5.42 -15.95
CA ILE A 51 18.04 -6.83 -16.18
C ILE A 51 16.88 -7.59 -15.53
N TYR A 52 15.95 -8.03 -16.36
CA TYR A 52 15.04 -9.11 -16.03
C TYR A 52 15.55 -10.31 -16.80
N GLU A 53 16.47 -11.04 -16.17
CA GLU A 53 16.36 -12.50 -16.20
C GLU A 53 14.89 -12.84 -15.94
N GLU A 54 14.33 -13.82 -16.67
CA GLU A 54 12.99 -14.35 -16.44
C GLU A 54 12.69 -14.40 -14.93
N LYS A 55 11.89 -13.48 -14.36
CA LYS A 55 11.38 -13.75 -13.02
C LYS A 55 10.47 -14.95 -13.16
N PRO A 56 10.83 -16.09 -12.56
CA PRO A 56 10.44 -17.36 -13.13
C PRO A 56 8.93 -17.53 -12.92
N ARG A 57 8.19 -18.02 -13.93
CA ARG A 57 7.22 -19.08 -13.60
C ARG A 57 7.97 -20.05 -12.70
N LEU A 58 7.37 -20.64 -11.67
CA LEU A 58 8.01 -21.71 -10.90
C LEU A 58 8.53 -22.79 -11.87
N ARG A 59 9.74 -22.60 -12.42
CA ARG A 59 10.53 -23.54 -13.21
C ARG A 59 11.47 -24.19 -12.21
N LEU A 60 10.96 -24.48 -11.01
CA LEU A 60 11.56 -25.50 -10.19
C LEU A 60 11.33 -26.78 -10.97
N LYS A 61 12.34 -27.14 -11.77
CA LYS A 61 12.32 -28.38 -12.52
C LYS A 61 12.45 -29.48 -11.50
N VAL A 62 11.37 -30.26 -11.35
CA VAL A 62 11.47 -31.57 -10.71
C VAL A 62 12.52 -32.36 -11.50
N PRO A 63 13.62 -32.84 -10.88
CA PRO A 63 14.65 -33.58 -11.60
C PRO A 63 14.06 -34.75 -12.39
N ARG A 64 14.59 -35.06 -13.58
CA ARG A 64 14.09 -36.18 -14.42
C ARG A 64 14.05 -37.54 -13.71
N ARG A 65 14.85 -37.73 -12.65
CA ARG A 65 14.93 -38.95 -11.85
C ARG A 65 14.23 -38.83 -10.49
N TYR A 66 13.37 -37.83 -10.32
CA TYR A 66 12.64 -37.64 -9.08
C TYR A 66 11.61 -38.76 -8.88
N LYS A 67 11.70 -39.44 -7.74
CA LYS A 67 10.74 -40.44 -7.31
C LYS A 67 10.20 -40.02 -5.95
N ALA A 68 8.91 -39.72 -5.87
CA ALA A 68 8.26 -39.41 -4.62
C ALA A 68 8.21 -40.66 -3.72
N VAL A 69 8.32 -40.49 -2.41
CA VAL A 69 8.06 -41.53 -1.41
C VAL A 69 6.57 -41.87 -1.46
N PRO A 70 6.20 -43.15 -1.60
CA PRO A 70 4.81 -43.58 -1.45
C PRO A 70 4.24 -43.15 -0.10
N ALA A 71 2.96 -42.78 -0.03
CA ALA A 71 2.31 -42.39 1.21
C ALA A 71 2.42 -43.44 2.33
N GLY A 72 2.42 -44.72 1.96
CA GLY A 72 2.63 -45.84 2.86
C GLY A 72 3.99 -45.88 3.54
N GLU A 73 5.01 -45.18 3.02
CA GLU A 73 6.41 -45.28 3.44
C GLU A 73 6.95 -44.01 4.13
N LEU A 74 6.21 -42.89 4.09
CA LEU A 74 6.64 -41.61 4.68
C LEU A 74 5.89 -41.32 5.99
N ALA A 75 6.63 -41.09 7.08
CA ALA A 75 6.14 -40.48 8.30
C ALA A 75 6.42 -38.97 8.27
N ILE A 76 5.42 -38.12 8.51
CA ILE A 76 5.58 -36.67 8.49
C ILE A 76 5.24 -36.12 9.86
N TYR A 77 6.19 -35.39 10.45
CA TYR A 77 6.04 -34.80 11.77
C TYR A 77 6.16 -33.28 11.70
N THR A 78 5.34 -32.59 12.49
CA THR A 78 5.48 -31.16 12.77
C THR A 78 5.08 -30.86 14.20
N MET A 79 5.56 -29.76 14.77
CA MET A 79 5.24 -29.35 16.12
C MET A 79 4.47 -28.02 16.11
N ARG A 80 3.24 -28.03 16.65
CA ARG A 80 2.33 -26.88 16.69
C ARG A 80 1.87 -26.67 18.14
N TRP A 81 2.10 -25.49 18.70
CA TRP A 81 1.62 -25.15 20.05
C TRP A 81 1.20 -23.69 20.15
N GLY A 82 0.05 -23.48 20.80
CA GLY A 82 -0.64 -22.19 20.83
C GLY A 82 -1.16 -21.78 19.45
N HIS A 83 -1.94 -20.69 19.43
CA HIS A 83 -2.33 -20.03 18.19
C HIS A 83 -1.41 -18.85 17.91
N ARG A 84 -0.98 -18.71 16.65
CA ARG A 84 -0.24 -17.54 16.15
C ARG A 84 -0.83 -17.16 14.79
N ALA A 85 -1.01 -15.88 14.53
CA ALA A 85 -1.61 -15.39 13.29
C ALA A 85 -0.89 -15.85 11.99
N TRP A 86 0.42 -16.14 12.05
CA TRP A 86 1.14 -16.68 10.89
C TRP A 86 0.82 -18.16 10.63
N MET A 87 0.31 -18.91 11.60
CA MET A 87 -0.10 -20.31 11.43
C MET A 87 -1.30 -20.42 10.50
N ASP A 88 -2.21 -19.45 10.54
CA ASP A 88 -3.39 -19.36 9.67
C ASP A 88 -2.99 -19.32 8.18
N ALA A 89 -1.77 -18.88 7.88
CA ALA A 89 -1.20 -18.89 6.53
C ALA A 89 -0.40 -20.16 6.21
N CYS A 90 0.30 -20.74 7.18
CA CYS A 90 1.18 -21.89 6.96
C CYS A 90 0.41 -23.22 6.96
N VAL A 91 -0.42 -23.45 7.98
CA VAL A 91 -1.08 -24.74 8.24
C VAL A 91 -1.95 -25.21 7.07
N PRO A 92 -2.81 -24.37 6.45
CA PRO A 92 -3.62 -24.81 5.32
C PRO A 92 -2.78 -25.26 4.13
N THR A 93 -1.61 -24.63 3.90
CA THR A 93 -0.73 -25.02 2.78
C THR A 93 -0.05 -26.37 3.03
N GLN A 94 0.29 -26.67 4.27
CA GLN A 94 0.87 -27.95 4.69
C GLN A 94 -0.14 -29.08 4.51
N GLU A 95 -1.36 -28.88 5.00
CA GLU A 95 -2.45 -29.85 4.93
C GLU A 95 -2.90 -30.09 3.48
N ALA A 96 -3.01 -29.03 2.67
CA ALA A 96 -3.32 -29.16 1.25
C ALA A 96 -2.25 -29.93 0.47
N TRP A 97 -0.97 -29.72 0.78
CA TRP A 97 0.12 -30.48 0.17
C TRP A 97 0.07 -31.96 0.60
N ALA A 98 -0.12 -32.24 1.88
CA ALA A 98 -0.21 -33.61 2.38
C ALA A 98 -1.40 -34.37 1.78
N ALA A 99 -2.59 -33.75 1.79
CA ALA A 99 -3.80 -34.32 1.20
C ALA A 99 -3.63 -34.63 -0.29
N ARG A 100 -3.00 -33.72 -1.06
CA ARG A 100 -2.75 -33.93 -2.49
C ARG A 100 -1.90 -35.17 -2.78
N HIS A 101 -0.95 -35.47 -1.91
CA HIS A 101 0.00 -36.59 -2.09
C HIS A 101 -0.38 -37.83 -1.26
N GLY A 102 -1.53 -37.80 -0.58
CA GLY A 102 -2.00 -38.88 0.28
C GLY A 102 -1.19 -39.07 1.56
N TYR A 103 -0.42 -38.07 1.98
CA TYR A 103 0.35 -38.13 3.22
C TYR A 103 -0.50 -37.81 4.45
N GLU A 104 -0.14 -38.43 5.57
CA GLU A 104 -0.66 -38.09 6.89
C GLU A 104 0.39 -37.25 7.63
N ILE A 105 -0.06 -36.15 8.23
CA ILE A 105 0.79 -35.29 9.07
C ILE A 105 0.48 -35.60 10.52
N GLU A 106 1.50 -36.01 11.27
CA GLU A 106 1.43 -36.14 12.71
C GLU A 106 1.83 -34.82 13.37
N VAL A 107 0.89 -34.23 14.11
CA VAL A 107 1.05 -32.92 14.75
C VAL A 107 1.30 -33.11 16.24
N TRP A 108 2.48 -32.72 16.68
CA TRP A 108 2.85 -32.76 18.09
C TRP A 108 2.56 -31.42 18.77
N GLY A 109 2.05 -31.50 20.00
CA GLY A 109 1.85 -30.35 20.87
C GLY A 109 3.14 -29.88 21.57
N GLU A 110 2.97 -29.00 22.56
CA GLU A 110 4.07 -28.62 23.44
C GLU A 110 4.48 -29.82 24.32
N PRO A 111 5.77 -30.20 24.37
CA PRO A 111 6.22 -31.27 25.25
C PRO A 111 6.12 -30.86 26.71
N GLU A 112 6.07 -31.85 27.61
CA GLU A 112 6.01 -31.61 29.05
C GLU A 112 7.12 -30.65 29.53
N ALA A 113 6.72 -29.66 30.32
CA ALA A 113 7.63 -28.64 30.82
C ALA A 113 8.81 -29.26 31.59
N GLY A 114 10.03 -28.83 31.28
CA GLY A 114 11.25 -29.31 31.92
C GLY A 114 11.79 -30.65 31.40
N ARG A 115 11.08 -31.35 30.50
CA ARG A 115 11.57 -32.59 29.88
C ARG A 115 12.78 -32.36 28.96
N TYR A 116 12.82 -31.21 28.29
CA TYR A 116 13.94 -30.79 27.44
C TYR A 116 14.37 -29.35 27.73
N PRO A 117 15.63 -28.99 27.39
CA PRO A 117 16.08 -27.59 27.45
C PRO A 117 15.35 -26.65 26.47
N SER A 118 14.73 -27.19 25.42
CA SER A 118 13.91 -26.51 24.43
C SER A 118 12.86 -27.49 23.92
N ALA A 119 11.64 -27.01 23.69
CA ALA A 119 10.55 -27.84 23.16
C ALA A 119 10.92 -28.55 21.86
N LYS A 120 11.79 -27.94 21.03
CA LYS A 120 12.21 -28.53 19.76
C LYS A 120 13.05 -29.80 19.86
N PHE A 121 13.58 -30.14 21.04
CA PHE A 121 14.20 -31.46 21.24
C PHE A 121 13.20 -32.61 21.25
N ALA A 122 11.89 -32.33 21.29
CA ALA A 122 10.85 -33.33 21.04
C ALA A 122 11.01 -34.03 19.66
N CYS A 123 11.72 -33.40 18.70
CA CYS A 123 12.11 -34.04 17.45
C CYS A 123 12.86 -35.38 17.63
N LEU A 124 13.55 -35.57 18.75
CA LEU A 124 14.23 -36.83 19.05
C LEU A 124 13.23 -37.93 19.44
N GLU A 125 12.14 -37.59 20.13
CA GLU A 125 11.05 -38.53 20.41
C GLU A 125 10.29 -38.88 19.15
N MET A 126 9.98 -37.90 18.29
CA MET A 126 9.39 -38.16 16.98
C MET A 126 10.24 -39.14 16.17
N MET A 127 11.58 -39.04 16.28
CA MET A 127 12.49 -39.96 15.60
C MET A 127 12.48 -41.35 16.24
N ARG A 128 12.29 -41.47 17.57
CA ARG A 128 12.10 -42.77 18.23
C ARG A 128 10.78 -43.42 17.83
N GLU A 129 9.70 -42.64 17.77
CA GLU A 129 8.39 -43.09 17.31
C GLU A 129 8.44 -43.57 15.85
N PHE A 130 9.08 -42.79 14.98
CA PHE A 130 9.38 -43.20 13.61
C PHE A 130 10.13 -44.54 13.54
N LEU A 131 11.15 -44.73 14.37
CA LEU A 131 11.91 -45.99 14.42
C LEU A 131 11.12 -47.16 15.01
N ALA A 132 10.14 -46.91 15.87
CA ALA A 132 9.23 -47.93 16.37
C ALA A 132 8.18 -48.35 15.32
N GLY A 133 7.81 -47.44 14.42
CA GLY A 133 6.88 -47.71 13.32
C GLY A 133 7.50 -48.43 12.11
N GLU A 134 6.66 -48.65 11.10
CA GLU A 134 6.99 -49.39 9.86
C GLU A 134 7.38 -48.49 8.68
N LYS A 135 7.27 -47.16 8.82
CA LYS A 135 7.62 -46.21 7.75
C LYS A 135 9.13 -46.23 7.48
N GLU A 136 9.51 -46.12 6.21
CA GLU A 136 10.90 -46.17 5.74
C GLU A 136 11.59 -44.81 5.79
N PHE A 137 10.82 -43.72 5.62
CA PHE A 137 11.32 -42.36 5.62
C PHE A 137 10.59 -41.50 6.65
N MET A 138 11.31 -40.55 7.22
CA MET A 138 10.79 -39.50 8.09
C MET A 138 11.03 -38.14 7.45
N LEU A 139 10.01 -37.27 7.46
CA LEU A 139 10.11 -35.84 7.17
C LEU A 139 9.69 -35.05 8.40
N TYR A 140 10.51 -34.07 8.80
CA TYR A 140 10.13 -33.05 9.76
C TYR A 140 10.15 -31.68 9.11
N TYR A 141 9.18 -30.84 9.48
CA TYR A 141 9.21 -29.41 9.21
C TYR A 141 8.67 -28.57 10.38
N ASP A 142 9.21 -27.37 10.55
CA ASP A 142 8.72 -26.36 11.50
C ASP A 142 7.34 -25.85 11.09
N ALA A 143 6.47 -25.54 12.06
CA ALA A 143 5.10 -25.07 11.79
C ALA A 143 5.03 -23.78 10.95
N ASP A 144 6.10 -22.99 10.90
CA ASP A 144 6.19 -21.72 10.17
C ASP A 144 6.76 -21.89 8.74
N VAL A 145 6.65 -23.09 8.18
CA VAL A 145 6.95 -23.39 6.77
C VAL A 145 5.68 -23.32 5.92
N ILE A 146 5.72 -22.54 4.84
CA ILE A 146 4.65 -22.46 3.83
C ILE A 146 5.00 -23.40 2.67
N PHE A 147 4.02 -24.18 2.22
CA PHE A 147 4.18 -25.09 1.09
C PHE A 147 3.62 -24.45 -0.18
N HIS A 148 4.38 -24.52 -1.27
CA HIS A 148 3.90 -24.12 -2.58
C HIS A 148 2.79 -25.09 -3.04
N PRO A 149 1.68 -24.60 -3.65
CA PRO A 149 0.62 -25.47 -4.15
C PRO A 149 1.07 -26.47 -5.21
N GLU A 150 2.17 -26.20 -5.91
CA GLU A 150 2.75 -27.11 -6.90
C GLU A 150 3.91 -27.97 -6.35
N ALA A 151 4.22 -27.88 -5.04
CA ALA A 151 5.30 -28.66 -4.45
C ALA A 151 5.11 -30.18 -4.71
N PRO A 152 6.12 -30.89 -5.23
CA PRO A 152 6.01 -32.32 -5.50
C PRO A 152 5.96 -33.12 -4.19
N GLY A 153 5.55 -34.39 -4.26
CA GLY A 153 5.56 -35.29 -3.09
C GLY A 153 6.99 -35.65 -2.72
N TRP A 154 7.31 -35.76 -1.43
CA TRP A 154 8.70 -35.79 -0.93
C TRP A 154 9.59 -36.83 -1.62
N GLU A 155 10.87 -36.52 -1.87
CA GLU A 155 11.76 -37.40 -2.65
C GLU A 155 12.28 -38.62 -1.84
N ALA A 156 12.15 -39.82 -2.43
CA ALA A 156 12.63 -41.08 -1.87
C ALA A 156 14.14 -41.23 -2.02
N LYS A 157 14.88 -40.55 -1.15
CA LYS A 157 16.35 -40.59 -1.13
C LYS A 157 16.86 -40.88 0.26
N GLY A 158 17.64 -41.96 0.39
CA GLY A 158 18.29 -42.34 1.65
C GLY A 158 19.37 -41.36 2.12
N GLY A 159 19.79 -41.54 3.36
CA GLY A 159 20.62 -40.63 4.14
C GLY A 159 19.80 -39.70 5.04
N PHE A 160 20.51 -38.93 5.86
CA PHE A 160 19.98 -37.78 6.58
C PHE A 160 20.12 -36.54 5.69
N ARG A 161 19.02 -35.85 5.41
CA ARG A 161 18.97 -34.69 4.52
C ARG A 161 18.51 -33.47 5.29
N VAL A 162 19.25 -32.38 5.20
CA VAL A 162 18.94 -31.15 5.95
C VAL A 162 19.35 -29.91 5.18
N ALA A 163 18.61 -28.82 5.36
CA ALA A 163 18.87 -27.57 4.67
C ALA A 163 20.14 -26.85 5.16
N LYS A 164 20.80 -26.13 4.25
CA LYS A 164 21.92 -25.25 4.60
C LYS A 164 21.38 -24.00 5.29
N ASP A 165 22.02 -23.59 6.38
CA ASP A 165 21.72 -22.28 6.94
C ASP A 165 22.51 -21.21 6.15
N MET A 166 21.78 -20.41 5.39
CA MET A 166 22.29 -19.32 4.58
C MET A 166 22.34 -17.98 5.34
N CYS A 167 22.13 -17.94 6.66
CA CYS A 167 22.20 -16.70 7.44
C CYS A 167 23.45 -15.91 7.07
N THR A 168 23.32 -14.68 6.59
CA THR A 168 24.48 -13.86 6.17
C THR A 168 24.95 -12.93 7.28
N LYS A 169 24.32 -12.96 8.46
CA LYS A 169 24.59 -11.99 9.53
C LYS A 169 25.91 -12.29 10.24
N PRO A 170 26.92 -11.40 10.17
CA PRO A 170 28.22 -11.67 10.79
C PRO A 170 28.13 -11.87 12.31
N LYS A 171 27.22 -11.18 12.99
CA LYS A 171 27.01 -11.32 14.44
C LYS A 171 26.52 -12.73 14.81
N PHE A 172 25.56 -13.27 14.07
CA PHE A 172 25.04 -14.61 14.31
C PHE A 172 26.17 -15.65 14.21
N TRP A 173 26.99 -15.57 13.17
CA TRP A 173 28.13 -16.47 13.01
C TRP A 173 29.19 -16.32 14.09
N LYS A 174 29.43 -15.09 14.56
CA LYS A 174 30.34 -14.86 15.71
C LYS A 174 29.80 -15.53 16.98
N ASP A 175 28.49 -15.48 17.21
CA ASP A 175 27.87 -16.09 18.38
C ASP A 175 27.89 -17.63 18.29
N VAL A 176 27.54 -18.20 17.12
CA VAL A 176 27.66 -19.63 16.83
C VAL A 176 29.10 -20.11 16.99
N ASP A 177 30.06 -19.38 16.41
CA ASP A 177 31.47 -19.75 16.47
C ASP A 177 32.03 -19.65 17.89
N LYS A 178 31.63 -18.63 18.66
CA LYS A 178 31.98 -18.49 20.09
C LYS A 178 31.42 -19.66 20.89
N TRP A 179 30.17 -20.04 20.63
CA TRP A 179 29.53 -21.20 21.25
C TRP A 179 30.25 -22.50 20.90
N MET A 180 30.53 -22.74 19.61
CA MET A 180 31.29 -23.91 19.14
C MET A 180 32.69 -23.98 19.72
N ARG A 181 33.40 -22.84 19.87
CA ARG A 181 34.71 -22.82 20.56
C ARG A 181 34.61 -23.26 22.01
N ARG A 182 33.56 -22.80 22.71
CA ARG A 182 33.37 -23.04 24.13
C ARG A 182 33.01 -24.50 24.41
N HIS A 183 32.16 -25.09 23.58
CA HIS A 183 31.57 -26.40 23.86
C HIS A 183 32.13 -27.53 22.99
N TYR A 184 32.62 -27.23 21.78
CA TYR A 184 33.02 -28.22 20.77
C TYR A 184 34.29 -27.83 19.98
N PRO A 185 35.41 -27.53 20.65
CA PRO A 185 36.61 -27.01 19.97
C PRO A 185 37.20 -27.97 18.92
N ALA A 186 37.04 -29.29 19.11
CA ALA A 186 37.52 -30.30 18.15
C ALA A 186 36.74 -30.28 16.83
N LEU A 187 35.42 -30.09 16.87
CA LEU A 187 34.56 -30.12 15.68
C LEU A 187 34.77 -28.90 14.77
N ARG A 188 35.11 -27.75 15.34
CA ARG A 188 35.38 -26.53 14.55
C ARG A 188 36.50 -26.72 13.52
N LYS A 189 37.57 -27.43 13.88
CA LYS A 189 38.75 -27.61 13.01
C LYS A 189 38.43 -28.40 11.72
N SER A 190 37.29 -29.09 11.68
CA SER A 190 36.89 -29.99 10.59
C SER A 190 36.11 -29.33 9.44
N GLY A 191 35.99 -28.00 9.40
CA GLY A 191 35.21 -27.32 8.34
C GLY A 191 33.71 -27.45 8.54
N HIS A 192 33.24 -27.17 9.77
CA HIS A 192 31.85 -27.30 10.17
C HIS A 192 30.88 -26.52 9.24
N VAL A 193 29.93 -27.24 8.63
CA VAL A 193 28.83 -26.65 7.86
C VAL A 193 27.62 -26.54 8.78
N TYR A 194 27.17 -25.32 9.02
CA TYR A 194 26.02 -25.07 9.86
C TYR A 194 24.72 -25.14 9.04
N ARG A 195 23.73 -25.82 9.59
CA ARG A 195 22.52 -26.30 8.91
C ARG A 195 21.27 -25.80 9.63
N ASN A 196 20.20 -25.57 8.87
CA ASN A 196 18.92 -25.13 9.40
C ASN A 196 18.05 -26.34 9.72
N ALA A 197 17.55 -26.43 10.95
CA ALA A 197 16.77 -27.58 11.42
C ALA A 197 15.26 -27.46 11.16
N GLY A 198 14.81 -26.46 10.40
CA GLY A 198 13.39 -26.23 10.16
C GLY A 198 12.78 -27.12 9.07
N VAL A 199 13.59 -27.78 8.24
CA VAL A 199 13.14 -28.86 7.34
C VAL A 199 14.27 -29.87 7.20
N TRP A 200 14.00 -31.13 7.49
CA TRP A 200 14.94 -32.23 7.30
C TRP A 200 14.20 -33.56 7.12
N SER A 201 14.88 -34.54 6.52
CA SER A 201 14.36 -35.89 6.37
C SER A 201 15.43 -36.93 6.64
N CYS A 202 15.05 -38.16 6.97
CA CYS A 202 15.99 -39.26 7.10
C CYS A 202 15.34 -40.61 6.77
N ASP A 203 16.18 -41.58 6.39
CA ASP A 203 15.80 -43.00 6.43
C ASP A 203 16.03 -43.60 7.83
N ARG A 204 15.53 -44.83 8.04
CA ARG A 204 15.63 -45.54 9.32
C ARG A 204 17.08 -45.74 9.79
N GLU A 205 17.99 -46.07 8.88
CA GLU A 205 19.40 -46.29 9.25
C GLU A 205 20.06 -44.99 9.74
N SER A 206 19.83 -43.90 9.03
CA SER A 206 20.36 -42.58 9.36
C SER A 206 19.76 -42.05 10.65
N ALA A 207 18.46 -42.25 10.88
CA ALA A 207 17.80 -41.93 12.14
C ALA A 207 18.45 -42.66 13.33
N ARG A 208 18.70 -43.98 13.22
CA ARG A 208 19.37 -44.76 14.28
C ARG A 208 20.77 -44.22 14.60
N ARG A 209 21.58 -43.94 13.56
CA ARG A 209 22.94 -43.40 13.73
C ARG A 209 22.91 -42.02 14.36
N PHE A 210 21.99 -41.15 13.94
CA PHE A 210 21.81 -39.82 14.50
C PHE A 210 21.41 -39.88 15.97
N LEU A 211 20.38 -40.66 16.32
CA LEU A 211 19.93 -40.81 17.71
C LEU A 211 21.03 -41.36 18.60
N LYS A 212 21.78 -42.37 18.15
CA LYS A 212 22.92 -42.90 18.90
C LYS A 212 23.94 -41.81 19.27
N GLU A 213 24.26 -40.91 18.34
CA GLU A 213 25.17 -39.79 18.63
C GLU A 213 24.54 -38.71 19.51
N ALA A 214 23.23 -38.44 19.36
CA ALA A 214 22.51 -37.50 20.22
C ALA A 214 22.41 -38.01 21.67
N GLU A 215 22.13 -39.30 21.86
CA GLU A 215 21.92 -39.94 23.18
C GLU A 215 23.23 -40.26 23.90
N SER A 216 24.28 -40.61 23.16
CA SER A 216 25.63 -40.76 23.75
C SER A 216 26.26 -39.43 24.14
N HIS A 217 25.60 -38.30 23.85
CA HIS A 217 26.11 -36.98 24.18
C HIS A 217 25.93 -36.69 25.68
N PRO A 218 27.03 -36.49 26.44
CA PRO A 218 26.97 -36.53 27.90
C PRO A 218 26.22 -35.38 28.57
N ARG A 219 25.84 -34.32 27.84
CA ARG A 219 25.03 -33.19 28.34
C ARG A 219 24.25 -32.49 27.22
N TRP A 220 23.01 -32.13 27.51
CA TRP A 220 22.33 -31.03 26.84
C TRP A 220 22.98 -29.72 27.30
N VAL A 221 23.51 -28.93 26.37
CA VAL A 221 24.02 -27.59 26.66
C VAL A 221 22.84 -26.65 26.88
N GLU A 222 22.61 -26.23 28.12
CA GLU A 222 21.60 -25.22 28.46
C GLU A 222 21.86 -23.88 27.77
N GLY A 223 20.80 -23.12 27.50
CA GLY A 223 20.88 -21.77 26.93
C GLY A 223 21.30 -21.71 25.45
N CYS A 224 21.25 -22.83 24.73
CA CYS A 224 21.53 -22.88 23.29
C CYS A 224 20.28 -23.26 22.49
N MET A 225 20.17 -22.77 21.26
CA MET A 225 19.15 -23.24 20.33
C MET A 225 19.44 -24.70 19.94
N GLU A 226 18.41 -25.53 19.86
CA GLU A 226 18.50 -26.95 19.48
C GLU A 226 19.27 -27.16 18.17
N GLN A 227 19.11 -26.23 17.23
CA GLN A 227 19.78 -26.28 15.93
C GLN A 227 21.30 -26.35 16.08
N HIS A 228 21.89 -25.70 17.09
CA HIS A 228 23.33 -25.76 17.33
C HIS A 228 23.79 -27.17 17.71
N GLN A 229 23.02 -27.87 18.55
CA GLN A 229 23.35 -29.23 18.96
C GLN A 229 23.07 -30.25 17.85
N PHE A 230 21.98 -30.09 17.10
CA PHE A 230 21.69 -30.95 15.95
C PHE A 230 22.83 -30.90 14.94
N ASN A 231 23.41 -29.72 14.71
CA ASN A 231 24.60 -29.54 13.89
C ASN A 231 25.84 -30.32 14.38
N VAL A 232 26.00 -30.44 15.69
CA VAL A 232 27.04 -31.28 16.31
C VAL A 232 26.73 -32.76 16.09
N PHE A 233 25.49 -33.19 16.34
CA PHE A 233 25.06 -34.58 16.21
C PHE A 233 25.15 -35.07 14.76
N TRP A 234 24.69 -34.27 13.80
CA TRP A 234 24.83 -34.59 12.37
C TRP A 234 26.29 -34.78 11.96
N GLN A 235 27.17 -33.88 12.41
CA GLN A 235 28.59 -33.96 12.07
C GLN A 235 29.24 -35.23 12.65
N ARG A 236 28.95 -35.56 13.92
CA ARG A 236 29.47 -36.77 14.56
C ARG A 236 28.92 -38.03 13.93
N ALA A 237 27.61 -38.07 13.67
CA ALA A 237 26.96 -39.20 13.01
C ALA A 237 27.55 -39.42 11.61
N ALA A 238 27.85 -38.35 10.87
CA ALA A 238 28.53 -38.43 9.58
C ALA A 238 29.97 -38.97 9.69
N GLN A 239 30.72 -38.60 10.73
CA GLN A 239 32.07 -39.13 10.99
C GLN A 239 32.07 -40.65 11.26
N VAL A 240 30.96 -41.19 11.77
CA VAL A 240 30.76 -42.64 11.97
C VAL A 240 29.95 -43.29 10.84
N GLY A 241 29.92 -42.67 9.67
CA GLY A 241 29.42 -43.26 8.42
C GLY A 241 27.93 -43.04 8.13
N MET A 242 27.22 -42.17 8.86
CA MET A 242 25.89 -41.73 8.44
C MET A 242 26.02 -40.89 7.16
N ARG A 243 25.28 -41.25 6.11
CA ARG A 243 25.19 -40.44 4.91
C ARG A 243 24.45 -39.14 5.24
N LEU A 244 25.14 -38.01 5.20
CA LEU A 244 24.57 -36.69 5.45
C LEU A 244 24.59 -35.86 4.17
N GLU A 245 23.43 -35.42 3.73
CA GLU A 245 23.25 -34.64 2.50
C GLU A 245 22.58 -33.29 2.76
N MET A 246 22.86 -32.34 1.88
CA MET A 246 22.20 -31.04 1.91
C MET A 246 20.92 -31.10 1.08
N LEU A 247 19.82 -30.60 1.65
CA LEU A 247 18.61 -30.29 0.88
C LEU A 247 18.89 -29.11 -0.04
N GLY A 248 18.30 -29.15 -1.23
CA GLY A 248 18.25 -27.98 -2.12
C GLY A 248 17.53 -26.82 -1.43
N GLN A 249 17.92 -25.58 -1.76
CA GLN A 249 17.32 -24.38 -1.15
C GLN A 249 15.82 -24.29 -1.42
N GLU A 250 15.35 -24.86 -2.53
CA GLU A 250 13.94 -24.94 -2.88
C GLU A 250 13.10 -25.73 -1.85
N TRP A 251 13.71 -26.59 -1.04
CA TRP A 251 13.04 -27.37 -0.01
C TRP A 251 13.05 -26.71 1.38
N ASN A 252 13.73 -25.58 1.56
CA ASN A 252 13.74 -24.82 2.81
C ASN A 252 14.25 -23.39 2.58
N MET A 253 13.47 -22.60 1.84
CA MET A 253 13.83 -21.24 1.46
C MET A 253 13.62 -20.29 2.64
N MET A 254 14.71 -19.85 3.27
CA MET A 254 14.65 -18.91 4.38
C MET A 254 14.27 -17.50 3.89
N THR A 255 13.05 -17.12 4.21
CA THR A 255 12.40 -15.91 3.70
C THR A 255 13.09 -14.61 4.12
N ARG A 256 13.92 -14.62 5.16
CA ARG A 256 14.70 -13.44 5.59
C ARG A 256 15.77 -13.00 4.58
N ILE A 257 16.23 -13.91 3.72
CA ILE A 257 17.47 -13.73 2.93
C ILE A 257 17.18 -13.67 1.43
N GLU A 258 16.27 -14.54 0.96
CA GLU A 258 16.11 -14.83 -0.48
C GLU A 258 14.64 -14.91 -0.91
N ALA A 259 13.71 -14.22 -0.22
CA ALA A 259 12.25 -14.22 -0.48
C ALA A 259 11.80 -13.62 -1.83
N GLU A 260 12.69 -13.58 -2.81
CA GLU A 260 12.41 -13.27 -4.20
C GLU A 260 12.58 -14.48 -5.12
N GLN A 261 13.15 -15.59 -4.64
CA GLN A 261 13.35 -16.79 -5.42
C GLN A 261 12.19 -17.80 -5.28
N PRO A 262 11.83 -18.51 -6.36
CA PRO A 262 10.89 -19.62 -6.29
C PRO A 262 11.41 -20.77 -5.42
N ALA A 263 10.56 -21.34 -4.58
CA ALA A 263 10.85 -22.49 -3.74
C ALA A 263 9.59 -23.36 -3.57
N TRP A 264 9.79 -24.64 -3.27
CA TRP A 264 8.70 -25.53 -2.87
C TRP A 264 8.24 -25.25 -1.45
N LEU A 265 9.19 -24.97 -0.55
CA LEU A 265 8.92 -24.72 0.86
C LEU A 265 9.57 -23.39 1.28
N TYR A 266 8.78 -22.47 1.83
CA TYR A 266 9.23 -21.17 2.33
C TYR A 266 9.19 -21.15 3.86
N HIS A 267 10.35 -21.04 4.48
CA HIS A 267 10.48 -21.04 5.93
C HIS A 267 10.50 -19.61 6.48
N LEU A 268 9.51 -19.26 7.30
CA LEU A 268 9.37 -17.95 7.96
C LEU A 268 10.29 -17.79 9.18
N ALA A 269 11.54 -18.26 9.07
CA ALA A 269 12.50 -18.32 10.17
C ALA A 269 12.72 -16.95 10.84
N GLY A 270 12.51 -16.88 12.16
CA GLY A 270 12.78 -15.69 12.96
C GLY A 270 11.75 -15.43 14.05
N LYS A 271 11.73 -14.20 14.57
CA LYS A 271 10.76 -13.76 15.57
C LYS A 271 9.38 -13.54 14.94
N ASP A 272 8.32 -13.80 15.70
CA ASP A 272 6.92 -13.62 15.26
C ASP A 272 6.65 -12.24 14.64
N ALA A 273 7.21 -11.17 15.22
CA ALA A 273 7.06 -9.80 14.72
C ALA A 273 7.56 -9.61 13.26
N HIS A 274 8.43 -10.48 12.75
CA HIS A 274 8.93 -10.40 11.37
C HIS A 274 8.13 -11.27 10.40
N LYS A 275 7.45 -12.32 10.89
CA LYS A 275 6.82 -13.34 10.04
C LYS A 275 5.70 -12.76 9.17
N ALA A 276 4.93 -11.81 9.70
CA ALA A 276 3.90 -11.10 8.94
C ALA A 276 4.47 -10.36 7.72
N GLY A 277 5.59 -9.66 7.87
CA GLY A 277 6.26 -8.99 6.74
C GLY A 277 6.87 -9.97 5.73
N TYR A 278 7.29 -11.15 6.19
CA TYR A 278 7.78 -12.21 5.29
C TYR A 278 6.65 -12.80 4.46
N LEU A 279 5.52 -13.12 5.11
CA LEU A 279 4.28 -13.55 4.46
C LEU A 279 3.83 -12.55 3.39
N GLU A 280 3.71 -11.28 3.77
CA GLU A 280 3.30 -10.23 2.84
C GLU A 280 4.22 -10.15 1.62
N ARG A 281 5.53 -10.30 1.81
CA ARG A 281 6.48 -10.30 0.70
C ARG A 281 6.33 -11.50 -0.23
N ILE A 282 6.19 -12.71 0.30
CA ILE A 282 5.95 -13.94 -0.49
C ILE A 282 4.72 -13.74 -1.37
N TYR A 283 3.65 -13.28 -0.74
CA TYR A 283 2.36 -13.03 -1.37
C TYR A 283 2.38 -11.89 -2.40
N ARG A 284 3.00 -10.76 -2.07
CA ARG A 284 3.18 -9.63 -3.00
C ARG A 284 4.04 -10.03 -4.21
N ASN A 285 4.98 -10.95 -4.00
CA ASN A 285 5.83 -11.45 -5.07
C ASN A 285 5.15 -12.54 -5.92
N GLY A 286 3.95 -13.00 -5.53
CA GLY A 286 3.23 -14.08 -6.21
C GLY A 286 3.96 -15.43 -6.08
N LEU A 287 4.79 -15.60 -5.05
CA LEU A 287 5.56 -16.81 -4.82
C LEU A 287 4.72 -17.95 -4.26
N VAL A 288 3.61 -17.63 -3.58
CA VAL A 288 2.58 -18.57 -3.13
C VAL A 288 1.24 -17.85 -3.31
N PRO A 289 0.17 -18.52 -3.79
CA PRO A 289 -1.16 -17.95 -3.79
C PRO A 289 -1.58 -17.54 -2.39
N GLN A 290 -2.24 -16.38 -2.25
CA GLN A 290 -2.78 -15.98 -0.97
C GLN A 290 -4.03 -16.83 -0.67
N PRO A 291 -4.19 -17.34 0.56
CA PRO A 291 -5.45 -17.93 0.96
C PRO A 291 -6.57 -16.88 0.85
N PRO A 292 -7.82 -17.29 0.53
CA PRO A 292 -8.96 -16.37 0.57
C PRO A 292 -9.03 -15.74 1.96
N ARG A 293 -9.09 -14.42 2.04
CA ARG A 293 -9.31 -13.76 3.33
C ARG A 293 -10.75 -14.01 3.77
N GLU A 294 -10.93 -14.35 5.04
CA GLU A 294 -12.23 -14.27 5.67
C GLU A 294 -12.74 -12.83 5.55
N PHE A 295 -13.95 -12.70 5.03
CA PHE A 295 -14.68 -11.45 4.97
C PHE A 295 -16.06 -11.69 5.57
N GLU A 296 -16.57 -10.68 6.26
CA GLU A 296 -17.91 -10.75 6.83
C GLU A 296 -18.95 -10.67 5.71
N VAL A 297 -19.87 -11.64 5.71
CA VAL A 297 -21.06 -11.59 4.86
C VAL A 297 -22.10 -10.78 5.61
N ILE A 298 -22.56 -9.70 5.00
CA ILE A 298 -23.55 -8.80 5.60
C ILE A 298 -24.90 -8.91 4.88
N GLU A 299 -25.97 -8.64 5.63
CA GLU A 299 -27.31 -8.47 5.06
C GLU A 299 -27.38 -7.17 4.23
N PRO A 300 -27.97 -7.21 3.02
CA PRO A 300 -28.11 -6.04 2.19
C PRO A 300 -29.08 -5.03 2.84
N ARG A 301 -28.74 -3.76 2.78
CA ARG A 301 -29.55 -2.67 3.37
C ARG A 301 -30.67 -2.18 2.45
N SER A 302 -30.63 -2.58 1.18
CA SER A 302 -31.58 -2.15 0.14
C SER A 302 -31.51 -3.06 -1.08
N GLU A 303 -32.51 -3.00 -1.97
CA GLU A 303 -32.48 -3.70 -3.26
C GLU A 303 -31.41 -3.15 -4.20
N ARG A 304 -31.19 -1.83 -4.15
CA ARG A 304 -30.35 -1.09 -5.11
C ARG A 304 -29.60 0.00 -4.38
N ALA A 305 -28.30 0.14 -4.64
CA ALA A 305 -27.50 1.24 -4.10
C ALA A 305 -26.35 1.68 -5.02
N ILE A 306 -25.96 2.94 -4.88
CA ILE A 306 -24.67 3.45 -5.34
C ILE A 306 -23.72 3.44 -4.16
N VAL A 307 -22.49 2.97 -4.35
CA VAL A 307 -21.48 2.90 -3.30
C VAL A 307 -20.21 3.63 -3.72
N ILE A 308 -19.72 4.50 -2.84
CA ILE A 308 -18.53 5.33 -3.04
C ILE A 308 -17.58 5.13 -1.85
N PRO A 309 -16.46 4.40 -2.00
CA PRO A 309 -15.40 4.42 -1.02
C PRO A 309 -14.70 5.78 -1.04
N TRP A 310 -14.48 6.38 0.12
CA TRP A 310 -13.90 7.72 0.25
C TRP A 310 -12.95 7.79 1.46
N ILE A 311 -11.88 8.58 1.34
CA ILE A 311 -10.96 8.85 2.45
C ILE A 311 -10.75 10.35 2.63
N THR A 312 -10.81 10.81 3.86
CA THR A 312 -10.46 12.18 4.21
C THR A 312 -8.95 12.36 4.09
N GLY A 313 -8.50 13.18 3.14
CA GLY A 313 -7.08 13.48 2.91
C GLY A 313 -6.84 14.99 2.70
N PRO A 314 -5.67 15.53 3.09
CA PRO A 314 -5.32 16.94 2.91
C PRO A 314 -5.08 17.35 1.44
N GLU A 315 -4.82 16.38 0.56
CA GLU A 315 -4.63 16.56 -0.89
C GLU A 315 -5.94 16.58 -1.71
N MET A 316 -7.10 16.44 -1.06
CA MET A 316 -8.40 16.35 -1.73
C MET A 316 -9.04 17.73 -1.85
N TRP A 317 -9.50 18.10 -3.05
CA TRP A 317 -10.33 19.29 -3.27
C TRP A 317 -11.78 19.01 -2.85
N GLU A 318 -12.74 19.00 -3.78
CA GLU A 318 -14.17 18.77 -3.55
C GLU A 318 -14.67 17.61 -4.45
N GLU A 319 -13.79 16.65 -4.76
CA GLU A 319 -14.05 15.55 -5.70
C GLU A 319 -15.32 14.77 -5.34
N LEU A 320 -15.42 14.31 -4.09
CA LEU A 320 -16.61 13.59 -3.61
C LEU A 320 -17.88 14.44 -3.77
N ARG A 321 -17.84 15.72 -3.41
CA ARG A 321 -18.99 16.63 -3.49
C ARG A 321 -19.43 16.80 -4.95
N MET A 322 -18.48 17.01 -5.86
CA MET A 322 -18.75 17.11 -7.30
C MET A 322 -19.24 15.80 -7.92
N THR A 323 -18.69 14.66 -7.49
CA THR A 323 -19.17 13.34 -7.86
C THR A 323 -20.64 13.23 -7.45
N LEU A 324 -20.98 13.44 -6.18
CA LEU A 324 -22.36 13.34 -5.70
C LEU A 324 -23.31 14.31 -6.42
N ARG A 325 -22.90 15.56 -6.69
CA ARG A 325 -23.71 16.49 -7.51
C ARG A 325 -23.93 15.97 -8.93
N SER A 326 -22.92 15.39 -9.56
CA SER A 326 -23.05 14.80 -10.90
C SER A 326 -24.04 13.62 -10.91
N TRP A 327 -23.98 12.74 -9.89
CA TRP A 327 -24.92 11.65 -9.69
C TRP A 327 -26.33 12.17 -9.40
N HIS A 328 -26.46 13.18 -8.54
CA HIS A 328 -27.74 13.81 -8.24
C HIS A 328 -28.37 14.43 -9.50
N ARG A 329 -27.58 15.08 -10.34
CA ARG A 329 -28.05 15.69 -11.59
C ARG A 329 -28.47 14.63 -12.60
N TYR A 330 -27.60 13.66 -12.88
CA TYR A 330 -27.71 12.83 -14.08
C TYR A 330 -28.16 11.39 -13.84
N PHE A 331 -28.17 10.86 -12.63
CA PHE A 331 -28.70 9.52 -12.41
C PHE A 331 -30.22 9.54 -12.33
N ALA A 332 -30.90 8.76 -13.16
CA ALA A 332 -32.36 8.82 -13.32
C ALA A 332 -33.11 8.43 -12.04
N ASP A 333 -32.62 7.42 -11.32
CA ASP A 333 -33.23 6.94 -10.07
C ASP A 333 -32.88 7.90 -8.92
N LYS A 334 -33.84 8.79 -8.61
CA LYS A 334 -33.69 9.84 -7.60
C LYS A 334 -33.81 9.33 -6.16
N GLU A 335 -34.36 8.15 -5.96
CA GLU A 335 -34.60 7.53 -4.64
C GLU A 335 -33.50 6.54 -4.22
N CYS A 336 -32.73 6.02 -5.19
CA CYS A 336 -31.63 5.09 -4.92
C CYS A 336 -30.65 5.61 -3.84
N PRO A 337 -30.43 4.90 -2.73
CA PRO A 337 -29.49 5.31 -1.71
C PRO A 337 -28.05 5.35 -2.25
N ILE A 338 -27.30 6.35 -1.81
CA ILE A 338 -25.87 6.51 -2.08
C ILE A 338 -25.13 6.33 -0.75
N TYR A 339 -24.34 5.26 -0.62
CA TYR A 339 -23.52 5.00 0.56
C TYR A 339 -22.08 5.46 0.34
N ILE A 340 -21.61 6.34 1.22
CA ILE A 340 -20.22 6.78 1.30
C ILE A 340 -19.55 5.97 2.41
N LEU A 341 -18.50 5.24 2.07
CA LEU A 341 -17.75 4.39 3.01
C LEU A 341 -16.38 5.02 3.28
N GLY A 342 -16.15 5.54 4.49
CA GLY A 342 -14.92 6.28 4.76
C GLY A 342 -14.55 6.41 6.24
N ASP A 343 -13.54 7.23 6.51
CA ASP A 343 -12.94 7.41 7.85
C ASP A 343 -13.58 8.52 8.69
N ALA A 344 -14.24 9.50 8.07
CA ALA A 344 -14.99 10.55 8.74
C ALA A 344 -16.06 11.09 7.78
N ALA A 345 -17.19 11.59 8.28
CA ALA A 345 -18.21 12.18 7.42
C ALA A 345 -17.77 13.59 6.92
N PRO A 346 -18.04 13.96 5.65
CA PRO A 346 -17.81 15.33 5.19
C PRO A 346 -18.65 16.35 5.96
N LYS A 347 -18.06 17.48 6.36
CA LYS A 347 -18.79 18.53 7.13
C LYS A 347 -19.93 19.20 6.36
N TRP A 348 -19.87 19.20 5.03
CA TRP A 348 -20.91 19.74 4.17
C TRP A 348 -22.07 18.75 3.95
N LEU A 349 -21.96 17.50 4.40
CA LEU A 349 -23.02 16.51 4.24
C LEU A 349 -24.06 16.69 5.35
N LEU A 350 -25.31 16.95 4.98
CA LEU A 350 -26.42 17.00 5.94
C LEU A 350 -26.84 15.59 6.34
N GLU A 351 -27.29 15.45 7.59
CA GLU A 351 -27.94 14.22 8.04
C GLU A 351 -29.35 14.11 7.45
N GLY A 352 -29.69 12.91 6.95
CA GLY A 352 -30.98 12.63 6.32
C GLY A 352 -30.96 12.69 4.79
N GLY A 353 -31.85 11.93 4.15
CA GLY A 353 -31.94 11.83 2.69
C GLY A 353 -31.28 10.59 2.08
N ARG A 354 -31.06 10.61 0.76
CA ARG A 354 -30.54 9.46 0.00
C ARG A 354 -29.04 9.24 0.16
N VAL A 355 -28.26 10.27 0.50
CA VAL A 355 -26.80 10.17 0.69
C VAL A 355 -26.53 9.84 2.15
N LYS A 356 -25.84 8.72 2.40
CA LYS A 356 -25.63 8.16 3.73
C LYS A 356 -24.14 7.88 3.92
N PHE A 357 -23.59 8.31 5.05
CA PHE A 357 -22.21 8.00 5.42
C PHE A 357 -22.17 6.75 6.32
N ILE A 358 -21.20 5.87 6.09
CA ILE A 358 -20.89 4.73 6.96
C ILE A 358 -19.41 4.82 7.31
N GLU A 359 -19.14 4.97 8.60
CA GLU A 359 -17.77 4.98 9.12
C GLU A 359 -17.18 3.58 9.04
N MET A 360 -15.95 3.50 8.52
CA MET A 360 -15.20 2.27 8.36
C MET A 360 -14.05 2.23 9.38
N GLU A 361 -14.13 1.27 10.30
CA GLU A 361 -13.12 1.14 11.35
C GLU A 361 -11.72 0.87 10.77
N GLY A 362 -10.70 1.54 11.32
CA GLY A 362 -9.31 1.31 10.91
C GLY A 362 -8.92 1.91 9.56
N TYR A 363 -9.82 2.64 8.89
CA TYR A 363 -9.57 3.17 7.54
C TYR A 363 -8.35 4.11 7.46
N ARG A 364 -8.09 4.88 8.53
CA ARG A 364 -6.87 5.70 8.68
C ARG A 364 -5.62 4.94 9.09
N LYS A 365 -5.75 3.79 9.77
CA LYS A 365 -4.60 3.05 10.34
C LYS A 365 -3.77 2.38 9.24
N SER A 366 -4.41 1.98 8.15
CA SER A 366 -3.76 1.50 6.94
C SER A 366 -4.64 1.79 5.73
N ARG A 367 -4.18 2.67 4.84
CA ARG A 367 -4.90 3.04 3.61
C ARG A 367 -5.27 1.81 2.78
N ASP A 368 -4.42 0.79 2.76
CA ASP A 368 -4.69 -0.46 2.03
C ASP A 368 -5.70 -1.37 2.74
N ALA A 369 -5.63 -1.51 4.07
CA ALA A 369 -6.56 -2.37 4.82
C ALA A 369 -7.96 -1.77 4.94
N GLY A 370 -8.04 -0.46 5.18
CA GLY A 370 -9.29 0.30 5.23
C GLY A 370 -10.08 0.26 3.93
N TYR A 371 -9.40 0.60 2.84
CA TYR A 371 -9.98 0.62 1.51
C TYR A 371 -10.43 -0.78 1.08
N PHE A 372 -9.71 -1.82 1.51
CA PHE A 372 -10.09 -3.21 1.29
C PHE A 372 -11.40 -3.58 2.00
N GLN A 373 -11.55 -3.22 3.29
CA GLN A 373 -12.78 -3.50 4.03
C GLN A 373 -14.00 -2.75 3.46
N ALA A 374 -13.82 -1.49 3.04
CA ALA A 374 -14.90 -0.75 2.39
C ALA A 374 -15.31 -1.33 1.05
N ARG A 375 -14.39 -1.90 0.26
CA ARG A 375 -14.75 -2.61 -0.97
C ARG A 375 -15.63 -3.82 -0.67
N TYR A 376 -15.23 -4.68 0.28
CA TYR A 376 -16.00 -5.87 0.64
C TYR A 376 -17.36 -5.56 1.21
N THR A 377 -17.43 -4.59 2.11
CA THR A 377 -18.70 -4.07 2.62
C THR A 377 -19.53 -3.55 1.46
N GLY A 378 -18.94 -2.68 0.63
CA GLY A 378 -19.61 -2.00 -0.46
C GLY A 378 -20.19 -2.91 -1.53
N TYR A 379 -19.53 -4.01 -1.88
CA TYR A 379 -20.06 -4.98 -2.86
C TYR A 379 -21.32 -5.72 -2.37
N GLN A 380 -21.64 -5.65 -1.08
CA GLN A 380 -22.71 -6.40 -0.45
C GLN A 380 -23.81 -5.51 0.16
N LEU A 381 -23.66 -4.19 0.14
CA LEU A 381 -24.58 -3.26 0.80
C LEU A 381 -26.01 -3.25 0.22
N ALA A 382 -26.17 -3.73 -1.01
CA ALA A 382 -27.46 -3.89 -1.66
C ALA A 382 -27.44 -5.13 -2.57
N GLU A 383 -28.61 -5.61 -2.98
CA GLU A 383 -28.70 -6.73 -3.93
C GLU A 383 -28.05 -6.37 -5.28
N LYS A 384 -28.21 -5.11 -5.70
CA LYS A 384 -27.59 -4.52 -6.90
C LYS A 384 -26.81 -3.27 -6.54
N VAL A 385 -25.52 -3.28 -6.83
CA VAL A 385 -24.59 -2.21 -6.46
C VAL A 385 -24.00 -1.58 -7.71
N ILE A 386 -24.09 -0.25 -7.82
CA ILE A 386 -23.21 0.54 -8.68
C ILE A 386 -22.05 1.03 -7.82
N PHE A 387 -20.87 0.45 -8.04
CA PHE A 387 -19.65 0.79 -7.32
C PHE A 387 -18.83 1.81 -8.12
N THR A 388 -18.80 3.06 -7.64
CA THR A 388 -18.04 4.15 -8.26
C THR A 388 -16.90 4.61 -7.34
N ASN A 389 -16.14 5.63 -7.74
CA ASN A 389 -15.17 6.33 -6.91
C ASN A 389 -15.61 7.78 -6.74
N ASP A 390 -14.97 8.47 -5.80
CA ASP A 390 -15.10 9.89 -5.50
C ASP A 390 -14.58 10.82 -6.61
N ASP A 391 -13.87 10.31 -7.61
CA ASP A 391 -13.27 11.04 -8.74
C ASP A 391 -13.91 10.69 -10.11
N ILE A 392 -15.11 10.10 -10.12
CA ILE A 392 -15.83 9.68 -11.35
C ILE A 392 -17.16 10.43 -11.46
N TYR A 393 -17.24 11.34 -12.43
CA TYR A 393 -18.38 12.22 -12.65
C TYR A 393 -19.26 11.75 -13.81
N LEU A 394 -20.58 11.80 -13.65
CA LEU A 394 -21.52 11.59 -14.74
C LEU A 394 -21.63 12.87 -15.59
N LEU A 395 -21.60 12.72 -16.90
CA LEU A 395 -21.69 13.85 -17.85
C LEU A 395 -23.04 13.94 -18.57
N LYS A 396 -23.85 12.88 -18.49
CA LYS A 396 -25.12 12.69 -19.18
C LYS A 396 -26.06 11.86 -18.33
N GLU A 397 -27.36 12.00 -18.61
CA GLU A 397 -28.40 11.19 -17.97
C GLU A 397 -28.16 9.70 -18.17
N GLN A 398 -28.25 8.92 -17.09
CA GLN A 398 -28.02 7.48 -17.08
C GLN A 398 -29.00 6.76 -16.14
N GLY A 399 -29.47 5.59 -16.58
CA GLY A 399 -30.28 4.65 -15.81
C GLY A 399 -29.48 3.45 -15.32
N TRP A 400 -30.14 2.51 -14.64
CA TRP A 400 -29.50 1.27 -14.20
C TRP A 400 -29.03 0.41 -15.38
N GLU A 401 -29.80 0.40 -16.46
CA GLU A 401 -29.56 -0.37 -17.67
C GLU A 401 -28.25 0.03 -18.36
N ASP A 402 -27.83 1.29 -18.21
CA ASP A 402 -26.55 1.78 -18.74
C ASP A 402 -25.34 1.13 -18.05
N PHE A 403 -25.45 0.85 -16.75
CA PHE A 403 -24.38 0.28 -15.93
C PHE A 403 -24.34 -1.25 -15.97
N GLU A 404 -25.47 -1.91 -16.28
CA GLU A 404 -25.52 -3.36 -16.50
C GLU A 404 -24.69 -3.81 -17.71
N VAL A 405 -24.35 -2.89 -18.61
CA VAL A 405 -23.46 -3.14 -19.76
C VAL A 405 -22.05 -2.63 -19.44
N ALA A 406 -21.16 -3.55 -19.07
CA ALA A 406 -19.80 -3.23 -18.71
C ALA A 406 -18.99 -2.66 -19.89
N LEU A 407 -18.08 -1.74 -19.61
CA LEU A 407 -17.19 -1.16 -20.64
C LEU A 407 -15.89 -1.97 -20.73
N THR A 408 -15.48 -2.35 -21.94
CA THR A 408 -14.21 -3.07 -22.18
C THR A 408 -13.24 -2.25 -23.02
N GLU A 409 -11.95 -2.36 -22.70
CA GLU A 409 -10.83 -1.74 -23.42
C GLU A 409 -10.04 -2.76 -24.24
N GLY A 410 -10.66 -3.90 -24.59
CA GLY A 410 -10.06 -4.94 -25.41
C GLY A 410 -9.74 -6.23 -24.64
N MET A 411 -8.84 -7.03 -25.20
CA MET A 411 -8.44 -8.32 -24.64
C MET A 411 -7.27 -8.14 -23.66
N LEU A 412 -7.42 -8.69 -22.45
CA LEU A 412 -6.37 -8.65 -21.43
C LEU A 412 -5.38 -9.80 -21.60
N HIS A 413 -5.84 -10.97 -22.06
CA HIS A 413 -5.01 -12.17 -22.23
C HIS A 413 -3.81 -11.95 -23.17
N THR A 414 -3.96 -11.10 -24.20
CA THR A 414 -2.87 -10.74 -25.13
C THR A 414 -1.79 -9.88 -24.48
N GLN A 415 -2.07 -9.26 -23.33
CA GLN A 415 -1.18 -8.36 -22.61
C GLN A 415 -0.67 -8.95 -21.29
N VAL A 416 -1.08 -10.18 -20.92
CA VAL A 416 -0.74 -10.81 -19.63
C VAL A 416 0.76 -10.80 -19.37
N VAL A 417 1.57 -11.14 -20.37
CA VAL A 417 3.03 -11.20 -20.23
C VAL A 417 3.62 -9.83 -19.93
N GLU A 418 3.25 -8.82 -20.72
CA GLU A 418 3.69 -7.43 -20.52
C GLU A 418 3.26 -6.93 -19.14
N TYR A 419 2.02 -7.21 -18.74
CA TYR A 419 1.43 -6.70 -17.51
C TYR A 419 2.06 -7.31 -16.28
N VAL A 420 2.26 -8.63 -16.26
CA VAL A 420 2.95 -9.33 -15.16
C VAL A 420 4.41 -8.88 -15.03
N ARG A 421 5.07 -8.57 -16.15
CA ARG A 421 6.49 -8.14 -16.18
C ARG A 421 6.68 -6.63 -15.94
N GLY A 422 5.65 -5.82 -16.13
CA GLY A 422 5.74 -4.36 -15.99
C GLY A 422 6.05 -3.93 -14.55
N GLY A 423 6.84 -2.86 -14.41
CA GLY A 423 7.18 -2.28 -13.10
C GLY A 423 6.00 -1.56 -12.40
N ASN A 424 4.86 -1.41 -13.06
CA ASN A 424 3.67 -0.78 -12.49
C ASN A 424 2.87 -1.81 -11.66
N PRO A 425 2.71 -1.61 -10.33
CA PRO A 425 2.02 -2.56 -9.46
C PRO A 425 0.58 -2.87 -9.89
N PHE A 426 -0.14 -1.87 -10.40
CA PHE A 426 -1.51 -2.05 -10.87
C PHE A 426 -1.57 -2.94 -12.13
N ARG A 427 -0.72 -2.67 -13.14
CA ARG A 427 -0.64 -3.53 -14.34
C ARG A 427 -0.26 -4.96 -13.97
N ARG A 428 0.68 -5.12 -13.04
CA ARG A 428 1.06 -6.45 -12.53
C ARG A 428 -0.12 -7.21 -11.94
N MET A 429 -0.89 -6.57 -11.06
CA MET A 429 -2.08 -7.18 -10.47
C MET A 429 -3.15 -7.55 -11.52
N MET A 430 -3.32 -6.72 -12.55
CA MET A 430 -4.22 -7.02 -13.67
C MET A 430 -3.75 -8.23 -14.48
N GLY A 431 -2.45 -8.34 -14.75
CA GLY A 431 -1.86 -9.49 -15.43
C GLY A 431 -1.99 -10.78 -14.64
N LEU A 432 -1.76 -10.74 -13.32
CA LEU A 432 -1.97 -11.87 -12.42
C LEU A 432 -3.43 -12.31 -12.39
N SER A 433 -4.37 -11.35 -12.33
CA SER A 433 -5.81 -11.67 -12.34
C SER A 433 -6.24 -12.40 -13.62
N ALA A 434 -5.69 -11.98 -14.78
CA ALA A 434 -5.93 -12.67 -16.03
C ALA A 434 -5.29 -14.06 -16.08
N ALA A 435 -4.09 -14.24 -15.52
CA ALA A 435 -3.46 -15.55 -15.42
C ALA A 435 -4.30 -16.51 -14.55
N ASP A 436 -4.85 -16.04 -13.43
CA ASP A 436 -5.74 -16.84 -12.57
C ASP A 436 -7.03 -17.24 -13.32
N LEU A 437 -7.68 -16.30 -14.01
CA LEU A 437 -8.86 -16.61 -14.83
C LEU A 437 -8.56 -17.65 -15.91
N MET A 438 -7.39 -17.55 -16.57
CA MET A 438 -6.95 -18.53 -17.56
C MET A 438 -6.64 -19.90 -16.94
N HIS A 439 -6.07 -19.93 -15.74
CA HIS A 439 -5.84 -21.15 -14.98
C HIS A 439 -7.15 -21.88 -14.68
N HIS A 440 -8.22 -21.13 -14.42
CA HIS A 440 -9.58 -21.66 -14.28
C HIS A 440 -10.29 -21.97 -15.62
N GLY A 441 -9.54 -22.06 -16.73
CA GLY A 441 -10.04 -22.53 -18.02
C GLY A 441 -10.59 -21.44 -18.96
N MET A 442 -10.50 -20.16 -18.59
CA MET A 442 -10.95 -19.09 -19.48
C MET A 442 -9.96 -18.85 -20.61
N ARG A 443 -10.41 -19.07 -21.84
CA ARG A 443 -9.57 -18.85 -23.04
C ARG A 443 -9.54 -17.40 -23.50
N LYS A 444 -10.57 -16.61 -23.19
CA LYS A 444 -10.69 -15.20 -23.61
C LYS A 444 -10.95 -14.33 -22.39
N VAL A 445 -9.89 -13.71 -21.87
CA VAL A 445 -9.98 -12.72 -20.79
C VAL A 445 -9.98 -11.32 -21.38
N ARG A 446 -11.00 -10.54 -21.06
CA ARG A 446 -11.19 -9.13 -21.45
C ARG A 446 -10.68 -8.20 -20.37
N ARG A 447 -10.21 -7.02 -20.81
CA ARG A 447 -9.86 -5.90 -19.95
C ARG A 447 -11.08 -5.00 -19.81
N PHE A 448 -11.62 -4.90 -18.60
CA PHE A 448 -12.71 -3.98 -18.29
C PHE A 448 -12.17 -2.61 -17.92
N ALA A 449 -12.84 -1.56 -18.41
CA ALA A 449 -12.39 -0.18 -18.33
C ALA A 449 -12.34 0.27 -16.88
N THR A 450 -11.15 0.65 -16.40
CA THR A 450 -11.03 1.33 -15.11
C THR A 450 -11.52 2.77 -15.20
N HIS A 451 -11.63 3.43 -14.04
CA HIS A 451 -12.09 4.82 -13.96
C HIS A 451 -13.51 5.03 -14.51
N THR A 452 -14.34 3.99 -14.41
CA THR A 452 -15.78 4.01 -14.69
C THR A 452 -16.53 3.35 -13.53
N PRO A 453 -17.83 3.62 -13.35
CA PRO A 453 -18.64 2.90 -12.37
C PRO A 453 -18.84 1.44 -12.80
N PHE A 454 -18.84 0.50 -11.84
CA PHE A 454 -19.10 -0.91 -12.10
C PHE A 454 -20.42 -1.35 -11.50
N TYR A 455 -21.15 -2.22 -12.19
CA TYR A 455 -22.36 -2.85 -11.70
C TYR A 455 -22.07 -4.26 -11.18
N PHE A 456 -22.55 -4.56 -9.98
CA PHE A 456 -22.43 -5.87 -9.35
C PHE A 456 -23.77 -6.34 -8.78
N GLU A 457 -24.05 -7.62 -8.90
CA GLU A 457 -25.09 -8.33 -8.14
C GLU A 457 -24.42 -8.99 -6.93
N ARG A 458 -25.01 -8.83 -5.74
CA ARG A 458 -24.43 -9.24 -4.45
C ARG A 458 -23.98 -10.70 -4.46
N GLU A 459 -24.85 -11.62 -4.85
CA GLU A 459 -24.52 -13.06 -4.84
C GLU A 459 -23.35 -13.42 -5.77
N LYS A 460 -23.31 -12.78 -6.95
CA LYS A 460 -22.20 -12.95 -7.90
C LYS A 460 -20.92 -12.33 -7.37
N ALA A 461 -21.00 -11.20 -6.68
CA ALA A 461 -19.86 -10.54 -6.06
C ALA A 461 -19.28 -11.40 -4.91
N LEU A 462 -20.14 -11.96 -4.06
CA LEU A 462 -19.80 -12.90 -3.00
C LEU A 462 -19.07 -14.13 -3.55
N GLU A 463 -19.53 -14.69 -4.67
CA GLU A 463 -18.82 -15.79 -5.33
C GLU A 463 -17.40 -15.40 -5.72
N ILE A 464 -17.22 -14.22 -6.32
CA ILE A 464 -15.88 -13.72 -6.69
C ILE A 464 -15.00 -13.54 -5.47
N LEU A 465 -15.54 -13.01 -4.37
CA LEU A 465 -14.78 -12.83 -3.12
C LEU A 465 -14.36 -14.16 -2.50
N ARG A 466 -15.22 -15.19 -2.53
CA ARG A 466 -14.91 -16.53 -2.03
C ARG A 466 -13.87 -17.25 -2.91
N ARG A 467 -13.94 -17.01 -4.22
CA ARG A 467 -13.14 -17.74 -5.21
C ARG A 467 -11.78 -17.09 -5.50
N PHE A 468 -11.74 -15.77 -5.50
CA PHE A 468 -10.57 -15.00 -5.91
C PHE A 468 -10.11 -14.05 -4.81
N HIS A 469 -8.80 -13.99 -4.61
CA HIS A 469 -8.21 -13.08 -3.63
C HIS A 469 -8.04 -11.68 -4.18
N VAL A 470 -9.13 -10.92 -4.17
CA VAL A 470 -9.16 -9.61 -4.82
C VAL A 470 -8.83 -8.48 -3.86
N ARG A 471 -7.72 -7.77 -4.13
CA ARG A 471 -7.33 -6.58 -3.36
C ARG A 471 -7.81 -5.26 -3.95
N TYR A 472 -7.96 -5.15 -5.28
CA TYR A 472 -8.23 -3.88 -5.97
C TYR A 472 -9.58 -3.87 -6.70
N LYS A 473 -10.23 -2.70 -6.77
CA LYS A 473 -11.49 -2.49 -7.53
C LYS A 473 -11.35 -2.92 -8.99
N GLY A 474 -10.28 -2.48 -9.66
CA GLY A 474 -10.03 -2.82 -11.06
C GLY A 474 -9.86 -4.33 -11.29
N THR A 475 -9.11 -5.01 -10.43
CA THR A 475 -8.97 -6.48 -10.51
C THR A 475 -10.29 -7.18 -10.19
N PHE A 476 -11.10 -6.65 -9.26
CA PHE A 476 -12.41 -7.20 -8.92
C PHE A 476 -13.36 -7.20 -10.11
N ALA A 477 -13.49 -6.05 -10.77
CA ALA A 477 -14.31 -5.93 -11.95
C ALA A 477 -13.87 -6.90 -13.06
N ASN A 478 -12.56 -7.11 -13.24
CA ASN A 478 -12.07 -8.08 -14.22
C ASN A 478 -12.40 -9.52 -13.85
N PHE A 479 -12.25 -9.92 -12.59
CA PHE A 479 -12.71 -11.25 -12.15
C PHE A 479 -14.22 -11.40 -12.35
N TYR A 480 -15.01 -10.46 -11.82
CA TYR A 480 -16.46 -10.50 -11.88
C TYR A 480 -17.01 -10.59 -13.30
N HIS A 481 -16.63 -9.66 -14.17
CA HIS A 481 -17.22 -9.55 -15.49
C HIS A 481 -16.79 -10.67 -16.45
N ASN A 482 -15.53 -11.14 -16.33
CA ASN A 482 -15.08 -12.31 -17.11
C ASN A 482 -15.73 -13.61 -16.61
N TRP A 483 -15.80 -13.80 -15.28
CA TRP A 483 -16.36 -15.01 -14.68
C TRP A 483 -17.84 -15.19 -14.97
N HIS A 484 -18.62 -14.13 -14.82
CA HIS A 484 -20.06 -14.17 -15.02
C HIS A 484 -20.49 -13.89 -16.46
N GLY A 485 -19.55 -13.70 -17.38
CA GLY A 485 -19.84 -13.47 -18.80
C GLY A 485 -20.74 -12.25 -19.04
N THR A 486 -20.55 -11.17 -18.29
CA THR A 486 -21.47 -10.02 -18.32
C THR A 486 -21.55 -9.36 -19.69
N ARG A 487 -22.74 -8.82 -20.01
CA ARG A 487 -22.95 -7.98 -21.20
C ARG A 487 -21.95 -6.83 -21.19
N HIS A 488 -21.37 -6.54 -22.35
CA HIS A 488 -20.34 -5.51 -22.46
C HIS A 488 -20.30 -4.86 -23.84
N ARG A 489 -19.70 -3.67 -23.90
CA ARG A 489 -19.41 -2.93 -25.14
C ARG A 489 -18.04 -2.24 -25.07
N ALA A 490 -17.50 -1.85 -26.21
CA ALA A 490 -16.22 -1.13 -26.25
C ALA A 490 -16.32 0.21 -25.51
N CYS A 491 -15.29 0.54 -24.71
CA CYS A 491 -15.22 1.80 -23.97
C CYS A 491 -15.10 3.02 -24.88
N GLY A 492 -14.45 2.92 -26.04
CA GLY A 492 -14.40 3.99 -27.06
C GLY A 492 -14.18 5.40 -26.49
N LYS A 493 -15.10 6.32 -26.79
CA LYS A 493 -15.12 7.72 -26.29
C LYS A 493 -16.07 7.92 -25.09
N GLU A 494 -16.40 6.84 -24.37
CA GLU A 494 -17.36 6.86 -23.25
C GLU A 494 -16.83 7.59 -22.01
N LYS A 495 -15.50 7.65 -21.85
CA LYS A 495 -14.84 8.37 -20.76
C LYS A 495 -13.81 9.36 -21.28
N VAL A 496 -13.65 10.47 -20.57
CA VAL A 496 -12.66 11.51 -20.85
C VAL A 496 -11.90 11.89 -19.58
N MET A 497 -10.70 12.45 -19.75
CA MET A 497 -9.86 12.93 -18.64
C MET A 497 -9.96 14.44 -18.43
N THR A 498 -10.51 15.17 -19.40
CA THR A 498 -10.60 16.63 -19.37
C THR A 498 -12.00 17.08 -19.79
N ILE A 499 -12.41 18.25 -19.31
CA ILE A 499 -13.75 18.82 -19.55
C ILE A 499 -13.92 19.37 -20.97
N PRO A 500 -12.92 20.04 -21.59
CA PRO A 500 -13.04 20.50 -22.98
C PRO A 500 -13.33 19.37 -23.97
N ALA A 501 -12.96 18.13 -23.65
CA ALA A 501 -13.18 16.94 -24.48
C ALA A 501 -14.54 16.26 -24.27
N ALA A 502 -15.45 16.83 -23.45
CA ALA A 502 -16.64 16.13 -22.96
C ALA A 502 -17.60 15.62 -24.04
N GLY A 503 -17.67 16.26 -25.22
CA GLY A 503 -18.38 15.79 -26.43
C GLY A 503 -19.50 14.77 -26.21
N SER A 504 -19.30 13.53 -26.69
CA SER A 504 -20.26 12.43 -26.54
C SER A 504 -20.06 11.57 -25.29
N ALA A 505 -19.07 11.86 -24.44
CA ALA A 505 -18.69 11.05 -23.29
C ALA A 505 -19.78 11.01 -22.20
N ARG A 506 -19.84 9.91 -21.45
CA ARG A 506 -20.74 9.73 -20.31
C ARG A 506 -20.04 9.88 -18.97
N PHE A 507 -18.72 9.67 -18.94
CA PHE A 507 -17.92 9.72 -17.72
C PHE A 507 -16.74 10.69 -17.86
N LEU A 508 -16.45 11.42 -16.79
CA LEU A 508 -15.20 12.15 -16.60
C LEU A 508 -14.46 11.52 -15.41
N ASN A 509 -13.16 11.30 -15.55
CA ASN A 509 -12.27 10.96 -14.45
C ASN A 509 -10.93 11.64 -14.71
N HIS A 510 -10.39 12.45 -13.79
CA HIS A 510 -9.12 13.16 -14.02
C HIS A 510 -7.88 12.41 -13.51
N GLY A 511 -8.04 11.18 -13.02
CA GLY A 511 -6.97 10.39 -12.41
C GLY A 511 -6.65 10.80 -10.97
N GLY A 512 -5.96 9.93 -10.23
CA GLY A 512 -5.80 10.01 -8.76
C GLY A 512 -4.84 11.08 -8.21
N GLY A 513 -4.96 12.33 -8.70
CA GLY A 513 -4.31 13.52 -8.15
C GLY A 513 -5.22 14.73 -8.26
N MET A 514 -4.93 15.79 -7.50
CA MET A 514 -5.76 17.00 -7.45
C MET A 514 -6.04 17.53 -8.87
N PRO A 515 -7.30 17.75 -9.25
CA PRO A 515 -7.65 18.27 -10.57
C PRO A 515 -7.02 19.65 -10.76
N GLY A 516 -6.53 19.92 -11.97
CA GLY A 516 -6.06 21.26 -12.32
C GLY A 516 -7.20 22.29 -12.26
N PRO A 517 -6.91 23.58 -12.06
CA PRO A 517 -7.93 24.63 -11.90
C PRO A 517 -9.00 24.66 -13.00
N GLU A 518 -8.61 24.37 -14.25
CA GLU A 518 -9.52 24.29 -15.40
C GLU A 518 -10.59 23.19 -15.23
N ILE A 519 -10.19 22.01 -14.75
CA ILE A 519 -11.11 20.90 -14.49
C ILE A 519 -12.04 21.27 -13.32
N CYS A 520 -11.50 21.86 -12.25
CA CYS A 520 -12.31 22.30 -11.12
C CYS A 520 -13.38 23.32 -11.57
N ARG A 521 -12.99 24.32 -12.36
CA ARG A 521 -13.90 25.33 -12.89
C ARG A 521 -14.97 24.72 -13.78
N GLY A 522 -14.60 23.85 -14.71
CA GLY A 522 -15.59 23.20 -15.57
C GLY A 522 -16.54 22.27 -14.79
N LEU A 523 -16.09 21.65 -13.69
CA LEU A 523 -16.97 20.89 -12.79
C LEU A 523 -17.96 21.82 -12.08
N LEU A 524 -17.46 22.94 -11.54
CA LEU A 524 -18.27 23.97 -10.89
C LEU A 524 -19.34 24.56 -11.83
N GLU A 525 -18.95 24.94 -13.04
CA GLU A 525 -19.86 25.46 -14.07
C GLU A 525 -20.94 24.43 -14.46
N ARG A 526 -20.58 23.14 -14.50
CA ARG A 526 -21.49 22.06 -14.88
C ARG A 526 -22.39 21.60 -13.73
N PHE A 527 -21.94 21.78 -12.49
CA PHE A 527 -22.62 21.37 -11.27
C PHE A 527 -22.75 22.53 -10.26
N PRO A 528 -23.32 23.69 -10.63
CA PRO A 528 -23.24 24.90 -9.81
C PRO A 528 -24.18 24.86 -8.60
N VAL A 529 -25.29 24.14 -8.71
CA VAL A 529 -26.35 24.11 -7.69
C VAL A 529 -26.05 23.07 -6.62
N ALA A 530 -26.10 23.48 -5.36
CA ALA A 530 -26.04 22.58 -4.22
C ALA A 530 -27.23 21.63 -4.21
N ALA A 531 -26.99 20.35 -3.92
CA ALA A 531 -28.06 19.36 -3.82
C ALA A 531 -28.75 19.42 -2.44
N PRO A 532 -29.96 18.88 -2.27
CA PRO A 532 -30.70 18.95 -1.00
C PRO A 532 -30.01 18.34 0.22
N TRP A 533 -29.06 17.42 0.01
CA TRP A 533 -28.26 16.77 1.06
C TRP A 533 -26.99 17.55 1.43
N GLU A 534 -26.80 18.74 0.87
CA GLU A 534 -25.61 19.56 1.03
C GLU A 534 -25.90 20.77 1.93
N ASN A 535 -25.06 21.00 2.93
CA ASN A 535 -25.17 22.14 3.83
C ASN A 535 -24.75 23.42 3.08
N PRO A 536 -25.67 24.36 2.80
CA PRO A 536 -25.37 25.56 2.03
C PRO A 536 -24.46 26.53 2.78
N VAL A 537 -24.32 26.40 4.10
CA VAL A 537 -23.46 27.25 4.94
C VAL A 537 -21.98 26.86 4.82
N VAL A 538 -21.67 25.65 4.35
CA VAL A 538 -20.28 25.22 4.13
C VAL A 538 -19.95 25.48 2.66
N PRO A 539 -19.26 26.58 2.29
CA PRO A 539 -18.98 26.90 0.90
C PRO A 539 -18.11 25.82 0.25
N MET A 540 -18.20 25.70 -1.08
CA MET A 540 -17.23 24.95 -1.88
C MET A 540 -15.85 25.58 -1.72
N VAL A 541 -14.81 24.75 -1.68
CA VAL A 541 -13.43 25.27 -1.81
C VAL A 541 -13.26 25.90 -3.20
N ASP A 542 -12.96 27.19 -3.22
CA ASP A 542 -12.62 27.93 -4.45
C ASP A 542 -11.36 27.30 -5.10
N PRO A 543 -11.43 26.90 -6.39
CA PRO A 543 -10.28 26.35 -7.10
C PRO A 543 -9.18 27.38 -7.42
N GLU A 544 -9.46 28.67 -7.28
CA GLU A 544 -8.41 29.68 -7.23
C GLU A 544 -7.81 29.66 -5.82
N LEU A 545 -6.70 28.92 -5.67
CA LEU A 545 -5.66 29.39 -4.75
C LEU A 545 -5.45 30.86 -5.13
N PRO A 546 -5.74 31.85 -4.27
CA PRO A 546 -5.77 33.24 -4.70
C PRO A 546 -4.43 33.57 -5.37
N PRO A 547 -4.39 33.79 -6.70
CA PRO A 547 -3.14 34.16 -7.35
C PRO A 547 -2.68 35.48 -6.74
N GLY A 548 -1.37 35.62 -6.55
CA GLY A 548 -0.79 36.82 -5.94
C GLY A 548 -0.65 36.73 -4.42
N THR A 549 -1.10 37.77 -3.72
CA THR A 549 -0.66 38.08 -2.35
C THR A 549 -1.86 38.19 -1.41
N ARG A 550 -1.78 37.60 -0.21
CA ARG A 550 -2.77 37.73 0.85
C ARG A 550 -2.12 38.16 2.17
N LEU A 551 -2.77 39.05 2.90
CA LEU A 551 -2.37 39.44 4.25
C LEU A 551 -3.05 38.56 5.31
N CYS A 552 -2.28 38.21 6.32
CA CYS A 552 -2.70 37.66 7.60
C CYS A 552 -2.33 38.69 8.67
N VAL A 553 -3.34 39.32 9.26
CA VAL A 553 -3.15 40.38 10.26
C VAL A 553 -3.55 39.86 11.62
N ALA A 554 -2.61 39.86 12.58
CA ALA A 554 -2.85 39.53 13.97
C ALA A 554 -3.16 40.81 14.77
N SER A 555 -4.42 41.01 15.15
CA SER A 555 -4.89 42.18 15.88
C SER A 555 -5.37 41.84 17.30
N TYR A 556 -5.20 42.79 18.23
CA TYR A 556 -5.76 42.83 19.57
C TYR A 556 -6.41 44.21 19.83
N GLY A 557 -7.18 44.72 18.87
CA GLY A 557 -7.94 45.97 18.99
C GLY A 557 -7.20 47.22 18.53
N GLU A 558 -6.13 47.06 17.74
CA GLU A 558 -5.45 48.18 17.08
C GLU A 558 -6.31 48.80 15.96
N ASP A 559 -5.99 50.03 15.57
CA ASP A 559 -6.60 50.68 14.42
C ASP A 559 -6.10 50.07 13.10
N LEU A 560 -7.05 49.52 12.32
CA LEU A 560 -6.81 48.83 11.06
C LEU A 560 -7.20 49.66 9.82
N GLU A 561 -7.48 50.97 9.95
CA GLU A 561 -7.87 51.80 8.80
C GLU A 561 -6.85 51.77 7.66
N TRP A 562 -5.56 51.56 7.97
CA TRP A 562 -4.49 51.45 6.99
C TRP A 562 -4.68 50.29 5.99
N LEU A 563 -5.48 49.27 6.31
CA LEU A 563 -5.80 48.18 5.39
C LEU A 563 -6.62 48.67 4.19
N ARG A 564 -7.33 49.80 4.29
CA ARG A 564 -8.09 50.38 3.18
C ARG A 564 -7.21 50.82 2.02
N ASP A 565 -5.94 51.13 2.28
CA ASP A 565 -4.95 51.57 1.30
C ASP A 565 -4.14 50.40 0.71
N ILE A 566 -4.49 49.15 1.05
CA ILE A 566 -3.80 47.94 0.61
C ILE A 566 -4.60 47.23 -0.49
N GLU A 567 -3.93 46.91 -1.59
CA GLU A 567 -4.54 46.27 -2.77
C GLU A 567 -4.81 44.75 -2.59
N TYR A 568 -4.34 44.17 -1.49
CA TYR A 568 -4.37 42.74 -1.25
C TYR A 568 -5.52 42.35 -0.30
N PRO A 569 -6.16 41.18 -0.50
CA PRO A 569 -7.11 40.65 0.48
C PRO A 569 -6.42 40.44 1.84
N ALA A 570 -7.08 40.84 2.92
CA ALA A 570 -6.60 40.69 4.28
C ALA A 570 -7.52 39.76 5.09
N ALA A 571 -6.93 38.74 5.72
CA ALA A 571 -7.55 37.96 6.77
C ALA A 571 -7.13 38.53 8.13
N VAL A 572 -8.05 39.25 8.78
CA VAL A 572 -7.82 39.83 10.10
C VAL A 572 -8.25 38.82 11.15
N TYR A 573 -7.30 38.39 11.99
CA TYR A 573 -7.57 37.60 13.18
C TYR A 573 -7.61 38.55 14.36
N ASP A 574 -8.75 38.65 15.03
CA ASP A 574 -8.97 39.60 16.13
C ASP A 574 -9.05 38.85 17.46
N ALA A 575 -8.16 39.21 18.38
CA ALA A 575 -8.01 38.58 19.69
C ALA A 575 -8.73 39.33 20.83
N THR A 576 -9.51 40.38 20.54
CA THR A 576 -10.29 41.13 21.54
C THR A 576 -11.43 40.31 22.16
N GLY A 577 -11.95 39.33 21.41
CA GLY A 577 -13.04 38.45 21.87
C GLY A 577 -14.45 38.96 21.54
N ASP A 578 -14.58 40.14 20.92
CA ASP A 578 -15.85 40.78 20.57
C ASP A 578 -16.27 40.40 19.14
N GLY A 579 -16.76 39.17 18.96
CA GLY A 579 -17.09 38.58 17.64
C GLY A 579 -18.35 39.15 16.95
N GLU A 580 -18.68 40.43 17.11
CA GLU A 580 -19.94 41.01 16.60
C GLU A 580 -19.83 41.64 15.20
N SER A 581 -18.65 42.03 14.72
CA SER A 581 -18.48 42.47 13.32
C SER A 581 -18.05 41.29 12.45
N GLY A 582 -18.94 40.78 11.60
CA GLY A 582 -18.67 39.67 10.68
C GLY A 582 -17.55 39.90 9.65
N GLU A 583 -16.77 40.98 9.78
CA GLU A 583 -15.61 41.33 8.95
C GLU A 583 -14.30 40.72 9.46
N HIS A 584 -14.17 40.42 10.77
CA HIS A 584 -12.96 39.88 11.38
C HIS A 584 -13.12 38.44 11.89
N ILE A 585 -12.02 37.69 11.92
CA ILE A 585 -11.97 36.31 12.44
C ILE A 585 -11.67 36.36 13.94
N ALA A 586 -12.71 36.29 14.76
CA ALA A 586 -12.56 36.24 16.21
C ALA A 586 -11.79 34.99 16.68
N VAL A 587 -10.75 35.20 17.51
CA VAL A 587 -9.93 34.14 18.10
C VAL A 587 -9.59 34.44 19.55
N PRO A 588 -9.30 33.43 20.38
CA PRO A 588 -8.84 33.70 21.75
C PRO A 588 -7.45 34.33 21.74
N ASN A 589 -7.19 35.28 22.64
CA ASN A 589 -5.85 35.85 22.87
C ASN A 589 -4.91 34.87 23.57
N VAL A 590 -4.59 33.76 22.89
CA VAL A 590 -3.71 32.69 23.38
C VAL A 590 -2.64 32.45 22.33
N GLY A 591 -1.38 32.60 22.76
CA GLY A 591 -0.22 32.51 21.87
C GLY A 591 0.09 33.79 21.08
N ARG A 592 -0.57 34.91 21.40
CA ARG A 592 -0.38 36.24 20.76
C ARG A 592 -0.43 36.14 19.22
N GLU A 593 0.37 36.94 18.52
CA GLU A 593 0.44 36.96 17.05
C GLU A 593 0.82 35.59 16.48
N ALA A 594 1.69 34.83 17.16
CA ALA A 594 2.08 33.51 16.71
C ALA A 594 0.88 32.54 16.68
N GLY A 595 -0.01 32.62 17.67
CA GLY A 595 -1.25 31.84 17.72
C GLY A 595 -2.20 32.19 16.57
N GLN A 596 -2.33 33.48 16.24
CA GLN A 596 -3.16 33.97 15.14
C GLN A 596 -2.62 33.50 13.78
N TYR A 597 -1.31 33.65 13.55
CA TYR A 597 -0.67 33.17 12.32
C TYR A 597 -0.81 31.66 12.15
N LEU A 598 -0.63 30.87 13.21
CA LEU A 598 -0.78 29.41 13.13
C LEU A 598 -2.21 28.98 12.84
N ARG A 599 -3.21 29.68 13.37
CA ARG A 599 -4.62 29.45 13.01
C ARG A 599 -4.86 29.74 11.54
N HIS A 600 -4.28 30.82 11.01
CA HIS A 600 -4.33 31.12 9.58
C HIS A 600 -3.72 30.01 8.73
N ILE A 601 -2.52 29.57 9.10
CA ILE A 601 -1.81 28.50 8.40
C ILE A 601 -2.62 27.21 8.40
N ILE A 602 -3.20 26.84 9.54
CA ILE A 602 -4.01 25.62 9.69
C ILE A 602 -5.33 25.73 8.94
N ALA A 603 -6.02 26.86 9.05
CA ALA A 603 -7.28 27.09 8.37
C ALA A 603 -7.09 27.08 6.85
N ASN A 604 -6.01 27.68 6.35
CA ASN A 604 -5.71 27.80 4.92
C ASN A 604 -4.71 26.77 4.41
N TYR A 605 -4.46 25.69 5.15
CA TYR A 605 -3.50 24.68 4.73
C TYR A 605 -3.93 24.03 3.41
N GLY A 606 -3.05 24.05 2.40
CA GLY A 606 -3.38 23.64 1.04
C GLY A 606 -4.16 24.68 0.22
N ARG A 607 -4.45 25.86 0.80
CA ARG A 607 -5.25 26.96 0.24
C ARG A 607 -4.53 28.32 0.30
N PHE A 608 -3.19 28.32 0.24
CA PHE A 608 -2.38 29.55 0.34
C PHE A 608 -2.37 30.35 -0.97
N ALA A 609 -2.30 31.67 -0.85
CA ALA A 609 -1.90 32.55 -1.95
C ALA A 609 -0.47 32.20 -2.43
N ASP A 610 0.01 32.80 -3.53
CA ASP A 610 1.41 32.57 -3.93
C ASP A 610 2.36 33.04 -2.82
N HIS A 611 1.98 34.13 -2.15
CA HIS A 611 2.61 34.62 -0.93
C HIS A 611 1.59 35.01 0.14
N GLU A 612 1.80 34.51 1.36
CA GLU A 612 1.11 34.97 2.57
C GLU A 612 2.01 35.95 3.31
N LEU A 613 1.47 37.10 3.69
CA LEU A 613 2.15 38.16 4.42
C LEU A 613 1.62 38.19 5.83
N PHE A 614 2.49 38.01 6.82
CA PHE A 614 2.14 37.94 8.22
C PHE A 614 2.54 39.25 8.90
N LEU A 615 1.54 40.00 9.39
CA LEU A 615 1.69 41.33 9.99
C LEU A 615 0.91 41.43 11.30
N GLN A 616 1.37 42.28 12.23
CA GLN A 616 0.60 42.66 13.41
C GLN A 616 -0.43 43.76 13.06
N GLY A 617 -1.41 43.98 13.94
CA GLY A 617 -2.48 44.98 13.75
C GLY A 617 -1.95 46.39 13.52
N HIS A 618 -0.86 46.75 14.20
CA HIS A 618 -0.12 47.99 13.98
C HIS A 618 1.34 47.72 13.60
N PRO A 619 1.64 47.38 12.32
CA PRO A 619 2.99 46.96 11.93
C PRO A 619 4.03 48.09 11.98
N PHE A 620 3.57 49.34 12.10
CA PHE A 620 4.39 50.56 12.09
C PHE A 620 5.29 50.70 13.32
N ASP A 621 4.91 50.10 14.45
CA ASP A 621 5.75 50.06 15.67
C ASP A 621 7.09 49.38 15.43
N HIS A 622 7.12 48.45 14.48
CA HIS A 622 8.31 47.70 14.11
C HIS A 622 8.92 48.18 12.79
N ASN A 623 8.11 48.66 11.84
CA ASN A 623 8.57 49.22 10.58
C ASN A 623 7.71 50.42 10.14
N PRO A 624 8.15 51.67 10.42
CA PRO A 624 7.40 52.89 10.05
C PRO A 624 7.16 53.05 8.54
N ARG A 625 7.92 52.34 7.70
CA ARG A 625 7.80 52.37 6.23
C ARG A 625 7.06 51.16 5.68
N MET A 626 6.21 50.50 6.48
CA MET A 626 5.54 49.26 6.07
C MET A 626 4.74 49.42 4.77
N LEU A 627 3.99 50.51 4.57
CA LEU A 627 3.24 50.73 3.33
C LEU A 627 4.15 50.77 2.09
N GLU A 628 5.33 51.40 2.21
CA GLU A 628 6.32 51.43 1.12
C GLU A 628 6.90 50.04 0.84
N VAL A 629 7.13 49.24 1.88
CA VAL A 629 7.59 47.85 1.73
C VAL A 629 6.53 46.99 1.04
N LEU A 630 5.25 47.16 1.39
CA LEU A 630 4.14 46.44 0.77
C LEU A 630 3.93 46.84 -0.70
N ALA A 631 4.13 48.12 -1.04
CA ALA A 631 4.09 48.60 -2.42
C ALA A 631 5.28 48.10 -3.25
N ALA A 632 6.46 47.92 -2.64
CA ALA A 632 7.68 47.48 -3.32
C ALA A 632 7.74 45.97 -3.61
N ARG A 633 6.85 45.16 -3.01
CA ARG A 633 6.70 43.71 -3.24
C ARG A 633 8.00 42.89 -3.18
N PRO A 634 8.88 43.08 -2.18
CA PRO A 634 10.20 42.41 -2.12
C PRO A 634 10.14 40.88 -1.99
N TRP A 635 8.97 40.30 -1.69
CA TRP A 635 8.75 38.87 -1.54
C TRP A 635 8.55 38.14 -2.86
N GLU A 636 8.22 38.83 -3.95
CA GLU A 636 7.98 38.20 -5.25
C GLU A 636 9.21 37.38 -5.69
N GLY A 637 8.98 36.12 -6.07
CA GLY A 637 10.04 35.17 -6.44
C GLY A 637 10.87 34.61 -5.28
N ARG A 638 10.58 34.98 -4.02
CA ARG A 638 11.29 34.47 -2.84
C ARG A 638 10.46 33.45 -2.08
N ARG A 639 11.13 32.46 -1.49
CA ARG A 639 10.52 31.44 -0.61
C ARG A 639 10.09 32.04 0.74
N THR A 640 10.93 32.89 1.32
CA THR A 640 10.65 33.68 2.52
C THR A 640 11.21 35.08 2.32
N CYS A 641 10.58 36.10 2.92
CA CYS A 641 11.09 37.47 2.88
C CYS A 641 10.81 38.18 4.20
N PRO A 642 11.82 38.75 4.88
CA PRO A 642 11.58 39.64 6.00
C PRO A 642 10.90 40.93 5.51
N LEU A 643 9.89 41.39 6.24
CA LEU A 643 9.20 42.67 5.99
C LEU A 643 9.46 43.69 7.11
N GLY A 644 9.87 43.23 8.29
CA GLY A 644 10.35 44.07 9.39
C GLY A 644 11.89 44.18 9.43
N PRO A 645 12.42 44.95 10.40
CA PRO A 645 13.86 45.03 10.64
C PRO A 645 14.45 43.65 10.94
N VAL A 646 15.53 43.33 10.26
CA VAL A 646 16.29 42.09 10.48
C VAL A 646 17.33 42.35 11.57
N LEU A 647 17.29 41.57 12.64
CA LEU A 647 18.19 41.71 13.78
C LEU A 647 19.18 40.54 13.84
N THR A 648 20.46 40.86 14.03
CA THR A 648 21.56 39.92 14.33
C THR A 648 22.09 40.22 15.75
N ARG A 649 22.49 39.20 16.49
CA ARG A 649 22.72 39.20 17.96
C ARG A 649 23.47 40.40 18.58
N ALA A 650 22.97 40.87 19.73
CA ALA A 650 23.58 40.77 21.07
C ALA A 650 22.58 41.26 22.15
N ASN A 651 22.45 40.59 23.30
CA ASN A 651 21.67 41.01 24.48
C ASN A 651 20.14 41.08 24.40
N GLN A 652 19.48 40.02 23.95
CA GLN A 652 18.05 39.88 24.25
C GLN A 652 17.74 38.62 25.05
N VAL A 653 16.93 38.80 26.08
CA VAL A 653 16.52 37.83 27.12
C VAL A 653 15.96 36.52 26.54
N ASN A 654 15.46 36.53 25.30
CA ASN A 654 14.71 35.43 24.71
C ASN A 654 15.54 34.45 23.85
N THR A 655 16.87 34.58 23.76
CA THR A 655 17.71 33.68 22.92
C THR A 655 17.76 32.25 23.45
N PRO A 656 18.02 32.01 24.75
CA PRO A 656 17.99 30.65 25.31
C PRO A 656 16.61 30.00 25.16
N LEU A 657 15.55 30.80 25.27
CA LEU A 657 14.17 30.35 25.09
C LEU A 657 13.92 29.87 23.66
N ALA A 658 14.32 30.64 22.64
CA ALA A 658 14.16 30.24 21.23
C ALA A 658 14.95 28.96 20.89
N MET A 659 16.16 28.80 21.45
CA MET A 659 16.96 27.57 21.24
C MET A 659 16.29 26.34 21.84
N THR A 660 15.79 26.45 23.08
CA THR A 660 15.05 25.36 23.73
C THR A 660 13.78 25.01 22.96
N PHE A 661 12.99 26.02 22.59
CA PHE A 661 11.75 25.81 21.85
C PHE A 661 11.99 25.18 20.48
N ALA A 662 13.01 25.64 19.74
CA ALA A 662 13.41 25.08 18.44
C ALA A 662 13.76 23.58 18.54
N LYS A 663 14.54 23.20 19.56
CA LYS A 663 14.88 21.80 19.84
C LYS A 663 13.64 20.95 20.10
N GLU A 664 12.68 21.48 20.85
CA GLU A 664 11.45 20.77 21.21
C GLU A 664 10.50 20.59 20.02
N ILE A 665 10.47 21.53 19.07
CA ILE A 665 9.69 21.40 17.83
C ILE A 665 10.45 20.70 16.70
N GLY A 666 11.69 20.25 16.96
CA GLY A 666 12.52 19.51 16.01
C GLY A 666 13.08 20.34 14.86
N VAL A 667 13.34 21.64 15.09
CA VAL A 667 13.90 22.57 14.10
C VAL A 667 15.33 22.93 14.49
N ALA A 668 16.25 22.87 13.53
CA ALA A 668 17.63 23.30 13.73
C ALA A 668 17.69 24.83 13.78
N TYR A 669 18.08 25.38 14.94
CA TYR A 669 18.22 26.82 15.13
C TYR A 669 19.67 27.20 15.40
N ASP A 670 20.22 28.03 14.52
CA ASP A 670 21.48 28.73 14.77
C ASP A 670 21.16 30.07 15.44
N GLN A 671 21.76 30.24 16.61
CA GLN A 671 21.62 31.41 17.44
C GLN A 671 22.15 32.70 16.78
N ASP A 672 23.06 32.58 15.82
CA ASP A 672 23.62 33.69 15.05
C ASP A 672 22.79 34.01 13.79
N LYS A 673 21.73 33.23 13.54
CA LYS A 673 20.82 33.43 12.41
C LYS A 673 19.98 34.70 12.59
N PRO A 674 19.85 35.54 11.55
CA PRO A 674 18.97 36.70 11.59
C PRO A 674 17.52 36.32 11.84
N TRP A 675 16.79 37.18 12.54
CA TRP A 675 15.36 37.08 12.74
C TRP A 675 14.67 38.43 12.49
N VAL A 676 13.35 38.41 12.37
CA VAL A 676 12.57 39.58 11.98
C VAL A 676 11.79 40.13 13.15
N HIS A 677 12.10 41.36 13.53
CA HIS A 677 11.41 42.05 14.62
C HIS A 677 9.94 42.28 14.29
N GLY A 678 9.07 42.08 15.27
CA GLY A 678 7.61 42.17 15.13
C GLY A 678 6.97 40.98 14.43
N ALA A 679 7.72 39.91 14.16
CA ALA A 679 7.25 38.76 13.37
C ALA A 679 6.62 39.18 12.02
N LEU A 680 7.21 40.18 11.36
CA LEU A 680 6.72 40.74 10.10
C LEU A 680 7.43 40.08 8.91
N PHE A 681 6.79 39.12 8.23
CA PHE A 681 7.43 38.37 7.15
C PHE A 681 6.44 37.91 6.08
N ALA A 682 6.94 37.62 4.89
CA ALA A 682 6.21 36.91 3.83
C ALA A 682 6.74 35.49 3.68
N ALA A 683 5.85 34.56 3.34
CA ALA A 683 6.17 33.17 3.05
C ALA A 683 5.46 32.73 1.76
N SER A 684 6.18 32.03 0.87
CA SER A 684 5.55 31.44 -0.31
C SER A 684 4.68 30.24 0.07
N ARG A 685 3.74 29.89 -0.82
CA ARG A 685 2.98 28.63 -0.72
C ARG A 685 3.88 27.43 -0.46
N GLU A 686 4.99 27.33 -1.20
CA GLU A 686 5.97 26.24 -1.06
C GLU A 686 6.58 26.19 0.35
N ALA A 687 6.94 27.35 0.93
CA ALA A 687 7.49 27.42 2.27
C ALA A 687 6.50 26.90 3.32
N LEU A 688 5.23 27.32 3.23
CA LEU A 688 4.17 26.92 4.16
C LEU A 688 3.80 25.43 4.02
N MET A 689 3.87 24.89 2.81
CA MET A 689 3.59 23.48 2.51
C MET A 689 4.76 22.53 2.82
N SER A 690 5.95 23.05 3.14
CA SER A 690 7.12 22.22 3.49
C SER A 690 6.95 21.41 4.79
N ARG A 691 6.00 21.81 5.64
CA ARG A 691 5.60 21.11 6.88
C ARG A 691 4.19 20.58 6.74
N SER A 692 3.92 19.39 7.30
CA SER A 692 2.60 18.77 7.26
C SER A 692 1.58 19.52 8.12
N LEU A 693 0.28 19.42 7.79
CA LEU A 693 -0.80 19.96 8.63
C LEU A 693 -0.73 19.46 10.08
N ALA A 694 -0.34 18.19 10.29
CA ALA A 694 -0.18 17.62 11.61
C ALA A 694 0.94 18.31 12.40
N TRP A 695 2.03 18.68 11.74
CA TRP A 695 3.13 19.43 12.34
C TRP A 695 2.67 20.82 12.78
N TRP A 696 1.96 21.55 11.91
CA TRP A 696 1.41 22.88 12.24
C TRP A 696 0.42 22.84 13.42
N LYS A 697 -0.47 21.84 13.47
CA LYS A 697 -1.37 21.62 14.61
C LYS A 697 -0.61 21.32 15.90
N GLY A 698 0.46 20.54 15.82
CA GLY A 698 1.35 20.27 16.96
C GLY A 698 2.04 21.54 17.46
N LEU A 699 2.52 22.38 16.53
CA LEU A 699 3.13 23.67 16.86
C LEU A 699 2.12 24.62 17.53
N LEU A 700 0.90 24.74 17.00
CA LEU A 700 -0.15 25.56 17.61
C LEU A 700 -0.44 25.13 19.04
N LYS A 701 -0.65 23.82 19.26
CA LYS A 701 -0.91 23.27 20.59
C LYS A 701 0.23 23.62 21.57
N LYS A 702 1.47 23.57 21.12
CA LYS A 702 2.64 23.91 21.94
C LYS A 702 2.71 25.40 22.22
N VAL A 703 2.46 26.24 21.22
CA VAL A 703 2.44 27.70 21.38
C VAL A 703 1.35 28.14 22.37
N GLU A 704 0.18 27.52 22.31
CA GLU A 704 -0.91 27.82 23.24
C GLU A 704 -0.64 27.32 24.66
N ALA A 705 0.13 26.23 24.81
CA ALA A 705 0.45 25.65 26.12
C ALA A 705 1.56 26.40 26.87
N GLU A 706 2.42 27.14 26.16
CA GLU A 706 3.61 27.77 26.74
C GLU A 706 3.52 29.29 26.62
N PRO A 707 3.27 30.02 27.72
CA PRO A 707 3.07 31.47 27.68
C PRO A 707 4.21 32.24 27.00
N MET A 708 5.45 31.76 27.13
CA MET A 708 6.65 32.41 26.58
C MET A 708 6.93 32.06 25.11
N SER A 709 6.23 31.08 24.54
CA SER A 709 6.47 30.61 23.17
C SER A 709 6.27 31.65 22.06
N PRO A 710 5.42 32.70 22.15
CA PRO A 710 5.28 33.67 21.06
C PRO A 710 6.58 34.45 20.80
N TRP A 711 7.29 34.85 21.86
CA TRP A 711 8.60 35.50 21.77
C TRP A 711 9.70 34.57 21.23
N ALA A 712 9.55 33.26 21.43
CA ALA A 712 10.41 32.28 20.77
C ALA A 712 10.08 32.21 19.26
N MET A 713 8.79 32.13 18.92
CA MET A 713 8.30 32.02 17.55
C MET A 713 8.66 33.23 16.68
N GLU A 714 8.62 34.44 17.23
CA GLU A 714 9.08 35.67 16.56
C GLU A 714 10.48 35.49 15.94
N ARG A 715 11.34 34.70 16.59
CA ARG A 715 12.72 34.43 16.15
C ARG A 715 12.85 33.23 15.21
N LEU A 716 11.86 32.34 15.25
CA LEU A 716 11.92 31.05 14.58
C LEU A 716 11.15 31.03 13.27
N TRP A 717 10.31 32.02 12.96
CA TRP A 717 9.46 32.01 11.76
C TRP A 717 10.23 31.71 10.46
N LEU A 718 11.30 32.45 10.17
CA LEU A 718 12.11 32.18 8.97
C LEU A 718 12.74 30.79 8.99
N VAL A 719 13.15 30.31 10.16
CA VAL A 719 13.81 29.02 10.35
C VAL A 719 12.84 27.85 10.17
N VAL A 720 11.64 27.98 10.72
CA VAL A 720 10.53 27.04 10.60
C VAL A 720 10.15 26.85 9.13
N LEU A 721 10.14 27.94 8.37
CA LEU A 721 9.74 28.00 6.96
C LEU A 721 10.86 27.62 5.99
N GLU A 722 12.12 27.68 6.41
CA GLU A 722 13.27 27.32 5.59
C GLU A 722 13.64 25.83 5.63
N GLY A 723 13.30 25.14 6.74
CA GLY A 723 13.81 23.79 7.01
C GLY A 723 13.01 22.63 6.43
#